data_AF-S9UKU5-F1
#
_entry.id   AF-S9UKU5-F1
#
_cell.length_a   1.000
_cell.length_b   1.000
_cell.length_c   1.000
_cell.angle_alpha   90.00
_cell.angle_beta   90.00
_cell.angle_gamma   90.00
#
_symmetry.space_group_name_H-M   'P 1'
#
loop_
_entity.id
_entity.type
_entity.pdbx_description
1 polymer ?
#
loop_
_entity_poly.entity_id
_entity_poly.type
_entity_poly.pdbx_seq_one_letter_code
_entity_poly.pdbx_strand_id
1 'polypeptide(L)'
;MVLTSDYRQTQPSAAVVGAGIAGVHVAHELAKIGFQVTVFEENERVGEGETQYALPFVGVGLLEPSLFDTNLRREVLRGLFFPTSNPNVIARDHFLQTIVTPALLRWIWGRRRSSYTREEVMRHTNKLSQLSVAAVRDLAHEYPELQAHIHSTSTSVGELALTTVEGAPTAVAPAKTAHDSPLFLSPVEWTRQLAHICTRRYGVQFRFGERVEESNVYLRYNVERTRSITVSKVDPETQKRVYAEDSFDVVVLAAGANTSKITWQSTPLPIVGLQGCALMLANPSGRLGQTIRSLFSFDAAKWRPSLLSLAPPCQLFGYRLPAEKPSPSSAGGPVEVEERYGFLGLLSLDQIDTREPKPQRLLERMENYIRVKCNVEVPLVEEATRNESVRTAVYRRAFTPDGVPIIDRCGASYNTYVCSGFGDHGPDFAPGAARIVSKLVEEYANRLHADTIDVLATQDAALAQKASVVPPRVEELQGDLRHLFNGVLPPRRPAAGAAGGGGLSEHLPRWAHGLSAYWFSPSCNSPVRPIAALKQELDKTPVPRAAVPNPYSTSRFGDLVKTHVRDTHHVFVFDRLFLSEDEVMKWTEPFFTPFCKFLTQHAMKDDTSFFVKNLIFFYFYYEDPNEDSVQKTERYAAVMRELQFREEALEEHLRREQSAILEQSKAREEAVEARIRHLYTDAK
;
A
#
# COMPACT_ATOMS: atom_id res chain seq x y z
N MET A 1 16.91 36.23 -28.43
CA MET A 1 15.45 36.04 -28.56
C MET A 1 15.20 34.78 -29.41
N VAL A 2 15.18 33.62 -28.76
CA VAL A 2 14.50 32.35 -29.14
C VAL A 2 14.34 31.62 -27.80
N LEU A 3 13.29 31.99 -27.06
CA LEU A 3 12.79 31.31 -25.87
C LEU A 3 11.46 30.70 -26.31
N THR A 4 11.51 29.58 -27.03
CA THR A 4 10.32 28.94 -27.57
C THR A 4 10.06 27.61 -26.87
N SER A 5 8.87 27.55 -26.25
CA SER A 5 7.95 26.41 -26.23
C SER A 5 8.43 25.11 -25.59
N ASP A 6 8.56 25.11 -24.26
CA ASP A 6 7.84 24.16 -23.38
C ASP A 6 8.20 24.34 -21.90
N TYR A 7 8.28 25.59 -21.43
CA TYR A 7 7.85 25.85 -20.05
C TYR A 7 6.36 25.51 -20.04
N ARG A 8 5.96 24.38 -19.45
CA ARG A 8 4.55 24.26 -19.06
C ARG A 8 4.30 25.37 -18.04
N GLN A 9 3.70 26.47 -18.50
CA GLN A 9 3.13 27.54 -17.67
C GLN A 9 1.93 27.02 -16.83
N THR A 10 1.61 25.73 -16.94
CA THR A 10 0.53 25.07 -16.21
C THR A 10 0.98 24.74 -14.79
N GLN A 11 0.02 24.80 -13.88
CA GLN A 11 0.14 24.35 -12.51
C GLN A 11 0.75 22.92 -12.44
N PRO A 12 1.65 22.61 -11.49
CA PRO A 12 2.22 21.27 -11.36
C PRO A 12 1.13 20.25 -11.04
N SER A 13 1.23 19.06 -11.62
CA SER A 13 0.22 18.01 -11.56
C SER A 13 0.61 16.92 -10.55
N ALA A 14 -0.37 16.41 -9.80
CA ALA A 14 -0.16 15.29 -8.89
C ALA A 14 -1.23 14.22 -9.07
N ALA A 15 -0.80 12.95 -9.13
CA ALA A 15 -1.68 11.80 -9.01
C ALA A 15 -1.69 11.30 -7.58
N VAL A 16 -2.87 11.04 -7.04
CA VAL A 16 -3.07 10.30 -5.80
C VAL A 16 -3.80 9.00 -6.11
N VAL A 17 -3.22 7.87 -5.74
CA VAL A 17 -3.80 6.55 -6.02
C VAL A 17 -4.53 6.06 -4.77
N GLY A 18 -5.85 5.92 -4.88
CA GLY A 18 -6.79 5.56 -3.81
C GLY A 18 -7.58 6.77 -3.29
N ALA A 19 -8.91 6.65 -3.22
CA ALA A 19 -9.82 7.63 -2.61
C ALA A 19 -10.35 7.16 -1.24
N GLY A 20 -9.53 6.39 -0.52
CA GLY A 20 -9.71 6.17 0.92
C GLY A 20 -9.31 7.40 1.74
N ILE A 21 -9.46 7.30 3.06
CA ILE A 21 -9.17 8.41 3.99
C ILE A 21 -7.77 9.00 3.81
N ALA A 22 -6.74 8.17 3.59
CA ALA A 22 -5.38 8.63 3.33
C ALA A 22 -5.27 9.42 2.03
N GLY A 23 -5.77 8.88 0.92
CA GLY A 23 -5.69 9.53 -0.37
C GLY A 23 -6.44 10.85 -0.44
N VAL A 24 -7.62 10.95 0.18
CA VAL A 24 -8.38 12.21 0.21
C VAL A 24 -7.65 13.29 1.03
N HIS A 25 -7.06 12.94 2.19
CA HIS A 25 -6.27 13.91 2.96
C HIS A 25 -4.99 14.30 2.22
N VAL A 26 -4.32 13.37 1.54
CA VAL A 26 -3.16 13.68 0.71
C VAL A 26 -3.55 14.64 -0.42
N ALA A 27 -4.65 14.36 -1.12
CA ALA A 27 -5.14 15.20 -2.21
C ALA A 27 -5.46 16.62 -1.72
N HIS A 28 -6.09 16.73 -0.54
CA HIS A 28 -6.35 18.00 0.11
C HIS A 28 -5.06 18.80 0.37
N GLU A 29 -4.06 18.18 1.01
CA GLU A 29 -2.81 18.86 1.35
C GLU A 29 -2.01 19.24 0.09
N LEU A 30 -1.93 18.35 -0.91
CA LEU A 30 -1.27 18.64 -2.19
C LEU A 30 -1.96 19.78 -2.95
N ALA A 31 -3.29 19.80 -2.96
CA ALA A 31 -4.02 20.88 -3.63
C ALA A 31 -3.84 22.22 -2.89
N LYS A 32 -3.78 22.22 -1.55
CA LYS A 32 -3.51 23.42 -0.75
C LYS A 32 -2.12 24.01 -1.01
N ILE A 33 -1.11 23.18 -1.26
CA ILE A 33 0.23 23.66 -1.62
C ILE A 33 0.36 24.01 -3.12
N GLY A 34 -0.72 23.86 -3.90
CA GLY A 34 -0.82 24.39 -5.26
C GLY A 34 -0.68 23.36 -6.39
N PHE A 35 -0.79 22.06 -6.14
CA PHE A 35 -0.86 21.07 -7.20
C PHE A 35 -2.26 20.98 -7.83
N GLN A 36 -2.31 20.73 -9.13
CA GLN A 36 -3.49 20.21 -9.81
C GLN A 36 -3.57 18.71 -9.53
N VAL A 37 -4.53 18.30 -8.69
CA VAL A 37 -4.59 16.93 -8.19
C VAL A 37 -5.65 16.11 -8.91
N THR A 38 -5.27 14.92 -9.36
CA THR A 38 -6.17 13.85 -9.81
C THR A 38 -6.07 12.67 -8.86
N VAL A 39 -7.22 12.23 -8.34
CA VAL A 39 -7.34 11.05 -7.48
C VAL A 39 -7.94 9.91 -8.29
N PHE A 40 -7.26 8.77 -8.32
CA PHE A 40 -7.71 7.54 -8.98
C PHE A 40 -8.29 6.57 -7.95
N GLU A 41 -9.48 6.04 -8.20
CA GLU A 41 -10.16 5.08 -7.33
C GLU A 41 -10.72 3.92 -8.15
N GLU A 42 -10.39 2.70 -7.75
CA GLU A 42 -10.87 1.50 -8.45
C GLU A 42 -12.36 1.24 -8.21
N ASN A 43 -12.88 1.69 -7.06
CA ASN A 43 -14.29 1.60 -6.71
C ASN A 43 -15.10 2.78 -7.28
N GLU A 44 -16.43 2.70 -7.13
CA GLU A 44 -17.33 3.72 -7.67
C GLU A 44 -17.43 4.96 -6.77
N ARG A 45 -17.12 4.85 -5.48
CA ARG A 45 -17.22 5.96 -4.54
C ARG A 45 -16.06 6.08 -3.57
N VAL A 46 -15.89 7.30 -3.08
CA VAL A 46 -14.97 7.66 -2.00
C VAL A 46 -15.26 6.84 -0.74
N GLY A 47 -14.21 6.22 -0.19
CA GLY A 47 -14.25 5.47 1.06
C GLY A 47 -14.73 4.01 0.99
N GLU A 48 -15.01 3.47 -0.20
CA GLU A 48 -15.52 2.08 -0.39
C GLU A 48 -14.47 0.98 -0.23
N GLY A 49 -13.18 1.33 -0.10
CA GLY A 49 -12.11 0.38 0.21
C GLY A 49 -11.94 0.13 1.72
N GLU A 50 -10.69 0.16 2.20
CA GLU A 50 -10.36 -0.11 3.62
C GLU A 50 -11.02 0.86 4.61
N THR A 51 -11.41 2.06 4.15
CA THR A 51 -11.94 3.14 5.00
C THR A 51 -13.27 2.79 5.65
N GLN A 52 -14.18 2.11 4.95
CA GLN A 52 -15.49 1.74 5.51
C GLN A 52 -15.41 0.75 6.68
N TYR A 53 -14.31 0.02 6.76
CA TYR A 53 -14.06 -0.93 7.83
C TYR A 53 -13.06 -0.41 8.86
N ALA A 54 -12.51 0.78 8.71
CA ALA A 54 -11.52 1.29 9.66
C ALA A 54 -12.16 1.59 11.02
N LEU A 55 -11.36 1.57 12.08
CA LEU A 55 -11.88 1.90 13.40
C LEU A 55 -12.29 3.39 13.46
N PRO A 56 -13.48 3.73 13.97
CA PRO A 56 -14.05 5.08 13.89
C PRO A 56 -13.50 6.06 14.94
N PHE A 57 -12.19 6.06 15.17
CA PHE A 57 -11.54 6.90 16.16
C PHE A 57 -10.28 7.60 15.66
N VAL A 58 -9.92 8.68 16.35
CA VAL A 58 -8.65 9.40 16.15
C VAL A 58 -8.09 9.78 17.52
N GLY A 59 -6.80 9.57 17.76
CA GLY A 59 -6.14 9.85 19.03
C GLY A 59 -6.00 8.66 19.98
N VAL A 60 -6.39 7.45 19.56
CA VAL A 60 -6.24 6.25 20.39
C VAL A 60 -4.81 5.75 20.34
N GLY A 61 -4.19 5.73 19.14
CA GLY A 61 -2.88 5.14 18.92
C GLY A 61 -2.91 3.62 18.96
N LEU A 62 -1.72 3.01 19.02
CA LEU A 62 -1.63 1.59 19.30
C LEU A 62 -1.81 1.37 20.81
N LEU A 63 -2.74 0.51 21.19
CA LEU A 63 -2.87 0.05 22.58
C LEU A 63 -1.78 -0.97 22.91
N GLU A 64 -1.51 -1.87 21.96
CA GLU A 64 -0.41 -2.83 22.01
C GLU A 64 0.10 -3.07 20.56
N PRO A 65 1.41 -3.24 20.33
CA PRO A 65 1.93 -3.53 19.00
C PRO A 65 1.80 -5.04 18.69
N SER A 66 0.57 -5.55 18.71
CA SER A 66 0.29 -6.99 18.67
C SER A 66 0.84 -7.68 17.43
N LEU A 67 0.83 -7.01 16.28
CA LEU A 67 1.41 -7.54 15.05
C LEU A 67 2.93 -7.71 15.15
N PHE A 68 3.62 -6.76 15.82
CA PHE A 68 5.05 -6.80 16.09
C PHE A 68 5.41 -7.91 17.09
N ASP A 69 4.56 -8.15 18.09
CA ASP A 69 4.78 -9.17 19.12
C ASP A 69 4.39 -10.60 18.67
N THR A 70 3.54 -10.73 17.65
CA THR A 70 3.01 -12.03 17.21
C THR A 70 4.07 -12.95 16.61
N ASN A 71 4.41 -14.07 17.25
CA ASN A 71 5.32 -15.04 16.64
C ASN A 71 4.67 -15.77 15.45
N LEU A 72 4.78 -15.17 14.25
CA LEU A 72 4.06 -15.64 13.06
C LEU A 72 4.38 -17.09 12.71
N ARG A 73 5.64 -17.53 12.88
CA ARG A 73 6.03 -18.93 12.64
C ARG A 73 5.25 -19.87 13.55
N ARG A 74 5.14 -19.54 14.84
CA ARG A 74 4.39 -20.34 15.81
C ARG A 74 2.89 -20.34 15.49
N GLU A 75 2.33 -19.19 15.14
CA GLU A 75 0.89 -19.06 14.84
C GLU A 75 0.52 -19.82 13.56
N VAL A 76 1.37 -19.73 12.54
CA VAL A 76 1.28 -20.53 11.31
C VAL A 76 1.35 -22.03 11.61
N LEU A 77 2.34 -22.49 12.37
CA LEU A 77 2.47 -23.91 12.72
C LEU A 77 1.28 -24.40 13.56
N ARG A 78 0.78 -23.58 14.48
CA ARG A 78 -0.43 -23.88 15.27
C ARG A 78 -1.65 -24.05 14.38
N GLY A 79 -1.88 -23.11 13.45
CA GLY A 79 -2.98 -23.17 12.49
C GLY A 79 -2.94 -24.42 11.61
N LEU A 80 -1.74 -24.87 11.23
CA LEU A 80 -1.52 -26.03 10.37
C LEU A 80 -1.74 -27.37 11.09
N PHE A 81 -1.15 -27.55 12.27
CA PHE A 81 -1.15 -28.85 12.97
C PHE A 81 -2.34 -29.03 13.93
N PHE A 82 -2.99 -27.93 14.33
CA PHE A 82 -4.10 -27.97 15.28
C PHE A 82 -5.29 -27.18 14.72
N PRO A 83 -6.14 -27.78 13.87
CA PRO A 83 -7.27 -27.11 13.22
C PRO A 83 -8.30 -26.53 14.20
N THR A 84 -8.36 -27.10 15.41
CA THR A 84 -9.20 -26.63 16.52
C THR A 84 -8.56 -25.51 17.34
N SER A 85 -7.29 -25.18 17.13
CA SER A 85 -6.61 -24.09 17.83
C SER A 85 -7.10 -22.73 17.36
N ASN A 86 -7.15 -21.73 18.24
CA ASN A 86 -7.46 -20.34 17.89
C ASN A 86 -6.16 -19.52 17.80
N PRO A 87 -5.42 -19.54 16.67
CA PRO A 87 -4.24 -18.72 16.52
C PRO A 87 -4.61 -17.23 16.53
N ASN A 88 -3.64 -16.36 16.83
CA ASN A 88 -3.81 -14.92 16.83
C ASN A 88 -3.96 -14.35 15.39
N VAL A 89 -3.33 -15.00 14.42
CA VAL A 89 -3.47 -14.72 12.99
C VAL A 89 -3.88 -16.00 12.29
N ILE A 90 -4.96 -15.95 11.53
CA ILE A 90 -5.55 -17.09 10.84
C ILE A 90 -4.75 -17.37 9.57
N ALA A 91 -4.44 -18.64 9.33
CA ALA A 91 -3.79 -19.12 8.11
C ALA A 91 -4.25 -20.55 7.87
N ARG A 92 -5.49 -20.73 7.41
CA ARG A 92 -6.13 -22.06 7.32
C ARG A 92 -6.49 -22.40 5.89
N ASP A 93 -7.07 -21.45 5.17
CA ASP A 93 -7.59 -21.68 3.84
C ASP A 93 -6.46 -21.41 2.82
N HIS A 94 -6.16 -22.39 1.95
CA HIS A 94 -5.08 -22.27 0.94
C HIS A 94 -3.69 -21.98 1.51
N PHE A 95 -3.43 -22.45 2.73
CA PHE A 95 -2.22 -22.17 3.52
C PHE A 95 -0.91 -22.18 2.71
N LEU A 96 -0.63 -23.26 1.96
CA LEU A 96 0.62 -23.40 1.20
C LEU A 96 0.77 -22.33 0.11
N GLN A 97 -0.33 -21.95 -0.55
CA GLN A 97 -0.31 -20.90 -1.57
C GLN A 97 -0.09 -19.53 -0.93
N THR A 98 -0.74 -19.31 0.21
CA THR A 98 -0.60 -18.09 1.01
C THR A 98 0.84 -17.88 1.48
N ILE A 99 1.47 -18.87 2.13
CA ILE A 99 2.81 -18.71 2.74
C ILE A 99 3.96 -18.62 1.74
N VAL A 100 3.77 -19.08 0.50
CA VAL A 100 4.78 -19.03 -0.57
C VAL A 100 4.62 -17.77 -1.44
N THR A 101 3.58 -16.96 -1.22
CA THR A 101 3.39 -15.73 -2.00
C THR A 101 4.58 -14.79 -1.81
N PRO A 102 5.23 -14.31 -2.90
CA PRO A 102 6.40 -13.44 -2.83
C PRO A 102 6.19 -12.18 -1.95
N ALA A 103 5.00 -11.58 -2.02
CA ALA A 103 4.64 -10.43 -1.19
C ALA A 103 4.67 -10.76 0.32
N LEU A 104 4.20 -11.94 0.73
CA LEU A 104 4.20 -12.36 2.13
C LEU A 104 5.62 -12.75 2.60
N LEU A 105 6.40 -13.44 1.77
CA LEU A 105 7.80 -13.74 2.09
C LEU A 105 8.62 -12.47 2.31
N ARG A 106 8.46 -11.48 1.43
CA ARG A 106 9.08 -10.16 1.58
C ARG A 106 8.65 -9.46 2.86
N TRP A 107 7.37 -9.52 3.20
CA TRP A 107 6.83 -8.97 4.44
C TRP A 107 7.43 -9.65 5.67
N ILE A 108 7.50 -10.99 5.69
CA ILE A 108 8.14 -11.76 6.78
C ILE A 108 9.63 -11.40 6.90
N TRP A 109 10.32 -11.18 5.78
CA TRP A 109 11.71 -10.73 5.79
C TRP A 109 11.83 -9.33 6.37
N GLY A 110 11.01 -8.38 5.90
CA GLY A 110 10.94 -7.02 6.42
C GLY A 110 10.77 -7.00 7.92
N ARG A 111 9.98 -7.92 8.46
CA ARG A 111 9.82 -8.07 9.91
C ARG A 111 11.11 -8.44 10.63
N ARG A 112 11.91 -9.36 10.08
CA ARG A 112 13.20 -9.75 10.66
C ARG A 112 14.26 -8.66 10.54
N ARG A 113 14.11 -7.76 9.57
CA ARG A 113 15.02 -6.64 9.30
C ARG A 113 14.57 -5.32 9.91
N SER A 114 13.35 -5.24 10.46
CA SER A 114 12.87 -4.03 11.10
C SER A 114 13.83 -3.66 12.24
N SER A 115 14.36 -2.44 12.20
CA SER A 115 15.30 -1.95 13.19
C SER A 115 14.63 -1.43 14.46
N TYR A 116 13.30 -1.46 14.55
CA TYR A 116 12.57 -0.88 15.68
C TYR A 116 12.39 -1.81 16.86
N THR A 117 12.48 -1.25 18.06
CA THR A 117 12.02 -1.89 19.29
C THR A 117 10.51 -1.74 19.47
N ARG A 118 9.94 -2.54 20.37
CA ARG A 118 8.53 -2.46 20.76
C ARG A 118 8.13 -1.04 21.20
N GLU A 119 8.97 -0.39 21.99
CA GLU A 119 8.75 0.97 22.49
C GLU A 119 8.82 2.02 21.37
N GLU A 120 9.69 1.81 20.38
CA GLU A 120 9.80 2.69 19.22
C GLU A 120 8.55 2.60 18.34
N VAL A 121 8.07 1.39 18.05
CA VAL A 121 6.80 1.18 17.33
C VAL A 121 5.67 1.94 18.01
N MET A 122 5.49 1.74 19.32
CA MET A 122 4.47 2.44 20.11
C MET A 122 4.66 3.96 20.08
N ARG A 123 5.89 4.44 20.23
CA ARG A 123 6.20 5.88 20.22
C ARG A 123 5.85 6.51 18.88
N HIS A 124 6.24 5.89 17.76
CA HIS A 124 6.05 6.45 16.43
C HIS A 124 4.59 6.46 16.00
N THR A 125 3.82 5.42 16.31
CA THR A 125 2.39 5.38 16.00
C THR A 125 1.58 6.28 16.92
N ASN A 126 1.92 6.39 18.20
CA ASN A 126 1.22 7.29 19.12
C ASN A 126 1.47 8.77 18.77
N LYS A 127 2.70 9.13 18.38
CA LYS A 127 2.99 10.47 17.85
C LYS A 127 2.19 10.76 16.58
N LEU A 128 2.08 9.80 15.67
CA LEU A 128 1.28 9.95 14.45
C LEU A 128 -0.21 10.14 14.78
N SER A 129 -0.73 9.39 15.74
CA SER A 129 -2.11 9.51 16.24
C SER A 129 -2.39 10.88 16.86
N GLN A 130 -1.47 11.39 17.69
CA GLN A 130 -1.55 12.75 18.24
C GLN A 130 -1.59 13.81 17.14
N LEU A 131 -0.73 13.67 16.12
CA LEU A 131 -0.71 14.55 14.97
C LEU A 131 -2.04 14.51 14.20
N SER A 132 -2.65 13.33 14.03
CA SER A 132 -3.94 13.20 13.36
C SER A 132 -5.06 13.90 14.12
N VAL A 133 -5.07 13.85 15.47
CA VAL A 133 -6.06 14.61 16.27
C VAL A 133 -5.91 16.10 15.99
N ALA A 134 -4.68 16.61 15.98
CA ALA A 134 -4.41 18.01 15.70
C ALA A 134 -4.85 18.37 14.26
N ALA A 135 -4.53 17.53 13.27
CA ALA A 135 -4.91 17.72 11.87
C ALA A 135 -6.43 17.71 11.66
N VAL A 136 -7.15 16.76 12.28
CA VAL A 136 -8.63 16.67 12.22
C VAL A 136 -9.27 17.91 12.84
N ARG A 137 -8.79 18.38 14.01
CA ARG A 137 -9.28 19.62 14.63
C ARG A 137 -8.98 20.84 13.77
N ASP A 138 -7.80 20.92 13.17
CA ASP A 138 -7.41 22.01 12.25
C ASP A 138 -8.34 22.05 11.03
N LEU A 139 -8.64 20.89 10.43
CA LEU A 139 -9.56 20.76 9.31
C LEU A 139 -11.00 21.10 9.70
N ALA A 140 -11.50 20.63 10.84
CA ALA A 140 -12.84 20.94 11.31
C ALA A 140 -13.03 22.43 11.63
N HIS A 141 -11.95 23.10 12.08
CA HIS A 141 -11.94 24.55 12.26
C HIS A 141 -11.91 25.30 10.92
N GLU A 142 -11.12 24.84 9.95
CA GLU A 142 -11.04 25.46 8.61
C GLU A 142 -12.31 25.23 7.79
N TYR A 143 -12.96 24.08 7.94
CA TYR A 143 -14.19 23.70 7.26
C TYR A 143 -15.24 23.23 8.28
N PRO A 144 -16.10 24.15 8.76
CA PRO A 144 -17.10 23.84 9.78
C PRO A 144 -18.07 22.70 9.40
N GLU A 145 -18.27 22.46 8.10
CA GLU A 145 -19.06 21.34 7.56
C GLU A 145 -18.55 19.97 8.04
N LEU A 146 -17.23 19.82 8.26
CA LEU A 146 -16.63 18.59 8.77
C LEU A 146 -16.98 18.29 10.22
N GLN A 147 -17.35 19.31 11.00
CA GLN A 147 -17.69 19.16 12.41
C GLN A 147 -18.89 18.22 12.63
N ALA A 148 -19.82 18.16 11.66
CA ALA A 148 -20.99 17.29 11.71
C ALA A 148 -20.64 15.80 11.70
N HIS A 149 -19.46 15.44 11.21
CA HIS A 149 -18.98 14.06 11.13
C HIS A 149 -18.12 13.64 12.33
N ILE A 150 -17.83 14.56 13.26
CA ILE A 150 -17.22 14.27 14.56
C ILE A 150 -18.34 14.05 15.57
N HIS A 151 -18.65 12.79 15.86
CA HIS A 151 -19.73 12.42 16.77
C HIS A 151 -19.39 12.63 18.25
N SER A 152 -18.11 12.52 18.61
CA SER A 152 -17.63 12.81 19.96
C SER A 152 -16.23 13.40 19.94
N THR A 153 -15.98 14.36 20.82
CA THR A 153 -14.67 14.97 21.06
C THR A 153 -13.89 14.30 22.19
N SER A 154 -14.52 13.34 22.89
CA SER A 154 -13.92 12.57 23.96
C SER A 154 -14.56 11.18 24.01
N THR A 155 -13.85 10.19 23.50
CA THR A 155 -14.26 8.79 23.46
C THR A 155 -13.65 8.01 24.62
N SER A 156 -14.46 7.22 25.32
CA SER A 156 -13.98 6.30 26.33
C SER A 156 -13.33 5.08 25.68
N VAL A 157 -12.16 4.67 26.16
CA VAL A 157 -11.45 3.49 25.65
C VAL A 157 -11.21 2.53 26.80
N GLY A 158 -11.70 1.31 26.65
CA GLY A 158 -11.53 0.21 27.60
C GLY A 158 -10.66 -0.90 27.03
N GLU A 159 -10.05 -1.67 27.90
CA GLU A 159 -9.34 -2.90 27.59
C GLU A 159 -9.86 -4.02 28.50
N LEU A 160 -10.13 -5.17 27.88
CA LEU A 160 -10.60 -6.35 28.58
C LEU A 160 -9.43 -6.99 29.34
N ALA A 161 -9.50 -6.99 30.67
CA ALA A 161 -8.50 -7.67 31.49
C ALA A 161 -8.75 -9.18 31.45
N LEU A 162 -7.80 -9.93 30.89
CA LEU A 162 -7.84 -11.39 30.91
C LEU A 162 -7.51 -11.89 32.32
N THR A 163 -8.53 -12.34 33.05
CA THR A 163 -8.34 -12.99 34.35
C THR A 163 -7.87 -14.43 34.14
N THR A 164 -6.75 -14.82 34.75
CA THR A 164 -6.22 -16.20 34.69
C THR A 164 -6.98 -17.19 35.57
N VAL A 165 -8.01 -16.73 36.29
CA VAL A 165 -8.82 -17.54 37.20
C VAL A 165 -10.11 -17.94 36.47
N GLU A 166 -10.30 -19.24 36.24
CA GLU A 166 -11.56 -19.78 35.71
C GLU A 166 -12.74 -19.35 36.58
N GLY A 167 -13.75 -18.72 35.97
CA GLY A 167 -14.97 -18.27 36.64
C GLY A 167 -14.92 -16.87 37.27
N ALA A 168 -13.80 -16.15 37.21
CA ALA A 168 -13.76 -14.74 37.62
C ALA A 168 -14.50 -13.85 36.59
N PRO A 169 -15.26 -12.83 37.03
CA PRO A 169 -15.96 -11.92 36.12
C PRO A 169 -14.96 -11.15 35.27
N THR A 170 -15.21 -11.10 33.96
CA THR A 170 -14.38 -10.35 33.02
C THR A 170 -14.45 -8.86 33.36
N ALA A 171 -13.33 -8.29 33.81
CA ALA A 171 -13.24 -6.89 34.17
C ALA A 171 -12.75 -6.06 32.98
N VAL A 172 -13.35 -4.90 32.76
CA VAL A 172 -12.87 -3.93 31.77
C VAL A 172 -12.21 -2.77 32.50
N ALA A 173 -10.96 -2.49 32.16
CA ALA A 173 -10.21 -1.36 32.71
C ALA A 173 -10.09 -0.24 31.66
N PRO A 174 -10.02 1.04 32.07
CA PRO A 174 -9.69 2.12 31.15
C PRO A 174 -8.30 1.90 30.53
N ALA A 175 -8.20 2.04 29.20
CA ALA A 175 -6.95 1.90 28.48
C ALA A 175 -6.25 3.25 28.31
N LYS A 176 -4.91 3.25 28.31
CA LYS A 176 -4.12 4.45 28.02
C LYS A 176 -4.05 4.68 26.51
N THR A 177 -4.50 5.85 26.08
CA THR A 177 -4.50 6.27 24.67
C THR A 177 -3.33 7.19 24.34
N ALA A 178 -3.08 7.42 23.06
CA ALA A 178 -2.06 8.35 22.57
C ALA A 178 -2.42 9.82 22.88
N HIS A 179 -3.70 10.17 22.83
CA HIS A 179 -4.21 11.50 23.15
C HIS A 179 -5.23 11.41 24.29
N ASP A 180 -5.23 12.38 25.22
CA ASP A 180 -6.09 12.38 26.42
C ASP A 180 -7.59 12.51 26.13
N SER A 181 -7.92 12.96 24.92
CA SER A 181 -9.31 13.07 24.44
C SER A 181 -9.39 12.58 22.99
N PRO A 182 -9.47 11.26 22.77
CA PRO A 182 -9.67 10.71 21.44
C PRO A 182 -11.02 11.14 20.87
N LEU A 183 -11.06 11.33 19.56
CA LEU A 183 -12.27 11.68 18.81
C LEU A 183 -12.96 10.41 18.32
N PHE A 184 -14.29 10.47 18.20
CA PHE A 184 -15.08 9.48 17.44
C PHE A 184 -15.64 10.18 16.21
N LEU A 185 -15.37 9.66 15.02
CA LEU A 185 -15.85 10.21 13.76
C LEU A 185 -16.35 9.12 12.83
N SER A 186 -17.24 9.46 11.90
CA SER A 186 -17.64 8.55 10.82
C SER A 186 -16.56 8.52 9.74
N PRO A 187 -15.80 7.41 9.55
CA PRO A 187 -14.66 7.40 8.62
C PRO A 187 -15.07 7.70 7.19
N VAL A 188 -16.17 7.08 6.73
CA VAL A 188 -16.67 7.21 5.36
C VAL A 188 -17.21 8.61 5.12
N GLU A 189 -18.09 9.09 6.00
CA GLU A 189 -18.75 10.38 5.81
C GLU A 189 -17.77 11.56 5.96
N TRP A 190 -16.83 11.47 6.91
CA TRP A 190 -15.71 12.43 7.01
C TRP A 190 -14.93 12.49 5.69
N THR A 191 -14.56 11.32 5.15
CA THR A 191 -13.75 11.22 3.93
C THR A 191 -14.51 11.75 2.71
N ARG A 192 -15.81 11.44 2.59
CA ARG A 192 -16.68 11.95 1.52
C ARG A 192 -16.84 13.46 1.59
N GLN A 193 -17.08 14.01 2.78
CA GLN A 193 -17.22 15.45 2.94
C GLN A 193 -15.92 16.18 2.63
N LEU A 194 -14.77 15.65 3.06
CA LEU A 194 -13.47 16.22 2.70
C LEU A 194 -13.21 16.14 1.19
N ALA A 195 -13.55 15.04 0.53
CA ALA A 195 -13.45 14.92 -0.92
C ALA A 195 -14.34 15.94 -1.64
N HIS A 196 -15.57 16.17 -1.16
CA HIS A 196 -16.45 17.20 -1.68
C HIS A 196 -15.84 18.61 -1.54
N ILE A 197 -15.22 18.91 -0.40
CA ILE A 197 -14.47 20.17 -0.18
C ILE A 197 -13.30 20.27 -1.16
N CYS A 198 -12.54 19.20 -1.38
CA CYS A 198 -11.43 19.15 -2.32
C CYS A 198 -11.87 19.49 -3.75
N THR A 199 -12.95 18.89 -4.24
CA THR A 199 -13.50 19.18 -5.56
C THR A 199 -13.98 20.62 -5.66
N ARG A 200 -14.79 21.06 -4.69
CA ARG A 200 -15.45 22.38 -4.73
C ARG A 200 -14.46 23.55 -4.57
N ARG A 201 -13.51 23.44 -3.65
CA ARG A 201 -12.63 24.56 -3.26
C ARG A 201 -11.29 24.55 -3.97
N TYR A 202 -10.78 23.36 -4.32
CA TYR A 202 -9.44 23.21 -4.88
C TYR A 202 -9.42 22.58 -6.28
N GLY A 203 -10.59 22.25 -6.85
CA GLY A 203 -10.67 21.69 -8.20
C GLY A 203 -10.05 20.30 -8.34
N VAL A 204 -9.94 19.54 -7.24
CA VAL A 204 -9.42 18.17 -7.26
C VAL A 204 -10.34 17.29 -8.11
N GLN A 205 -9.76 16.55 -9.05
CA GLN A 205 -10.49 15.65 -9.93
C GLN A 205 -10.49 14.24 -9.34
N PHE A 206 -11.66 13.62 -9.22
CA PHE A 206 -11.79 12.22 -8.80
C PHE A 206 -12.21 11.38 -10.00
N ARG A 207 -11.42 10.34 -10.30
CA ARG A 207 -11.70 9.37 -11.36
C ARG A 207 -12.04 8.02 -10.75
N PHE A 208 -13.33 7.69 -10.75
CA PHE A 208 -13.88 6.47 -10.17
C PHE A 208 -13.97 5.35 -11.21
N GLY A 209 -13.88 4.10 -10.75
CA GLY A 209 -13.82 2.92 -11.61
C GLY A 209 -12.51 2.82 -12.43
N GLU A 210 -11.50 3.62 -12.08
CA GLU A 210 -10.20 3.68 -12.75
C GLU A 210 -9.13 3.11 -11.82
N ARG A 211 -8.61 1.94 -12.19
CA ARG A 211 -7.60 1.23 -11.40
C ARG A 211 -6.21 1.51 -11.94
N VAL A 212 -5.32 1.99 -11.09
CA VAL A 212 -3.88 2.06 -11.42
C VAL A 212 -3.28 0.67 -11.34
N GLU A 213 -2.70 0.19 -12.44
CA GLU A 213 -2.11 -1.15 -12.52
C GLU A 213 -0.63 -1.13 -12.18
N GLU A 214 0.10 -0.18 -12.75
CA GLU A 214 1.55 -0.09 -12.63
C GLU A 214 2.05 1.35 -12.74
N SER A 215 3.28 1.54 -12.25
CA SER A 215 4.02 2.79 -12.39
C SER A 215 5.19 2.58 -13.35
N ASN A 216 5.18 3.28 -14.47
CA ASN A 216 6.24 3.17 -15.46
C ASN A 216 7.45 3.99 -15.00
N VAL A 217 8.43 3.29 -14.43
CA VAL A 217 9.67 3.89 -13.93
C VAL A 217 10.75 3.78 -15.00
N TYR A 218 11.50 4.86 -15.20
CA TYR A 218 12.66 4.88 -16.07
C TYR A 218 13.85 5.52 -15.36
N LEU A 219 15.05 5.17 -15.80
CA LEU A 219 16.29 5.67 -15.25
C LEU A 219 16.80 6.83 -16.10
N ARG A 220 16.95 8.01 -15.49
CA ARG A 220 17.49 9.22 -16.14
C ARG A 220 18.64 9.75 -15.30
N TYR A 221 19.85 9.75 -15.85
CA TYR A 221 21.07 10.25 -15.17
C TYR A 221 21.27 9.66 -13.76
N ASN A 222 21.16 8.34 -13.62
CA ASN A 222 21.28 7.62 -12.35
C ASN A 222 20.20 7.96 -11.30
N VAL A 223 19.08 8.56 -11.74
CA VAL A 223 17.90 8.80 -10.91
C VAL A 223 16.70 8.05 -11.51
N GLU A 224 16.02 7.25 -10.70
CA GLU A 224 14.76 6.61 -11.10
C GLU A 224 13.62 7.63 -11.04
N ARG A 225 12.79 7.68 -12.09
CA ARG A 225 11.62 8.56 -12.20
C ARG A 225 10.42 7.77 -12.66
N THR A 226 9.26 8.02 -12.06
CA THR A 226 7.98 7.60 -12.64
C THR A 226 7.59 8.57 -13.77
N ARG A 227 7.55 8.06 -15.00
CA ARG A 227 7.16 8.81 -16.21
C ARG A 227 5.65 8.95 -16.31
N SER A 228 4.97 7.81 -16.23
CA SER A 228 3.53 7.66 -16.38
C SER A 228 3.04 6.60 -15.41
N ILE A 229 1.73 6.63 -15.16
CA ILE A 229 1.00 5.54 -14.52
C ILE A 229 0.08 4.93 -15.56
N THR A 230 0.01 3.60 -15.56
CA THR A 230 -0.92 2.86 -16.40
C THR A 230 -2.23 2.70 -15.63
N VAL A 231 -3.32 3.23 -16.20
CA VAL A 231 -4.66 3.20 -15.62
C VAL A 231 -5.53 2.29 -16.48
N SER A 232 -6.31 1.42 -15.83
CA SER A 232 -7.28 0.55 -16.47
C SER A 232 -8.70 0.90 -16.05
N LYS A 233 -9.65 0.85 -16.99
CA LYS A 233 -11.09 1.00 -16.75
C LYS A 233 -11.85 -0.08 -17.48
N VAL A 234 -12.92 -0.58 -16.89
CA VAL A 234 -13.82 -1.52 -17.57
C VAL A 234 -14.70 -0.73 -18.54
N ASP A 235 -14.64 -1.10 -19.82
CA ASP A 235 -15.53 -0.59 -20.85
C ASP A 235 -16.94 -1.14 -20.64
N PRO A 236 -17.96 -0.29 -20.45
CA PRO A 236 -19.33 -0.74 -20.21
C PRO A 236 -19.92 -1.55 -21.38
N GLU A 237 -19.51 -1.28 -22.62
CA GLU A 237 -20.06 -1.94 -23.81
C GLU A 237 -19.41 -3.30 -24.04
N THR A 238 -18.09 -3.36 -23.97
CA THR A 238 -17.33 -4.57 -24.31
C THR A 238 -17.00 -5.45 -23.10
N GLN A 239 -17.20 -4.94 -21.88
CA GLN A 239 -16.76 -5.56 -20.61
C GLN A 239 -15.25 -5.84 -20.55
N LYS A 240 -14.46 -5.30 -21.49
CA LYS A 240 -13.00 -5.42 -21.52
C LYS A 240 -12.35 -4.27 -20.77
N ARG A 241 -11.17 -4.49 -20.22
CA ARG A 241 -10.36 -3.41 -19.66
C ARG A 241 -9.69 -2.62 -20.79
N VAL A 242 -9.89 -1.31 -20.77
CA VAL A 242 -9.19 -0.33 -21.60
C VAL A 242 -8.08 0.29 -20.76
N TYR A 243 -6.91 0.46 -21.37
CA TYR A 243 -5.72 0.99 -20.71
C TYR A 243 -5.38 2.37 -21.25
N ALA A 244 -4.98 3.26 -20.36
CA ALA A 244 -4.49 4.59 -20.66
C ALA A 244 -3.22 4.87 -19.87
N GLU A 245 -2.33 5.68 -20.43
CA GLU A 245 -1.16 6.17 -19.74
C GLU A 245 -1.31 7.66 -19.45
N ASP A 246 -1.22 8.03 -18.17
CA ASP A 246 -1.23 9.41 -17.73
C ASP A 246 0.10 9.78 -17.07
N SER A 247 0.58 10.99 -17.34
CA SER A 247 1.84 11.51 -16.79
C SER A 247 1.58 12.58 -15.74
N PHE A 248 2.28 12.51 -14.62
CA PHE A 248 2.16 13.44 -13.49
C PHE A 248 3.54 13.87 -13.00
N ASP A 249 3.61 15.08 -12.41
CA ASP A 249 4.85 15.54 -11.80
C ASP A 249 5.10 14.78 -10.50
N VAL A 250 4.09 14.62 -9.65
CA VAL A 250 4.16 13.84 -8.40
C VAL A 250 3.15 12.71 -8.41
N VAL A 251 3.54 11.54 -7.91
CA VAL A 251 2.62 10.41 -7.67
C VAL A 251 2.65 10.04 -6.19
N VAL A 252 1.49 9.96 -5.54
CA VAL A 252 1.37 9.47 -4.17
C VAL A 252 0.52 8.21 -4.13
N LEU A 253 1.12 7.12 -3.68
CA LEU A 253 0.50 5.81 -3.53
C LEU A 253 -0.16 5.71 -2.15
N ALA A 254 -1.49 5.88 -2.11
CA ALA A 254 -2.33 5.73 -0.93
C ALA A 254 -3.35 4.59 -1.10
N ALA A 255 -2.97 3.57 -1.87
CA ALA A 255 -3.84 2.49 -2.37
C ALA A 255 -4.01 1.33 -1.38
N GLY A 256 -3.74 1.55 -0.08
CA GLY A 256 -3.86 0.51 0.95
C GLY A 256 -3.13 -0.78 0.56
N ALA A 257 -3.82 -1.91 0.64
CA ALA A 257 -3.32 -3.26 0.38
C ALA A 257 -2.87 -3.47 -1.08
N ASN A 258 -3.36 -2.64 -2.02
CA ASN A 258 -2.95 -2.72 -3.43
C ASN A 258 -1.63 -1.98 -3.69
N THR A 259 -1.12 -1.21 -2.73
CA THR A 259 0.16 -0.47 -2.88
C THR A 259 1.31 -1.38 -3.30
N SER A 260 1.46 -2.55 -2.67
CA SER A 260 2.56 -3.46 -3.00
C SER A 260 2.45 -4.07 -4.40
N LYS A 261 1.22 -4.29 -4.91
CA LYS A 261 0.97 -4.76 -6.27
C LYS A 261 1.41 -3.72 -7.31
N ILE A 262 1.00 -2.45 -7.11
CA ILE A 262 1.36 -1.34 -8.01
C ILE A 262 2.87 -1.13 -8.08
N THR A 263 3.56 -1.34 -6.96
CA THR A 263 5.02 -1.17 -6.87
C THR A 263 5.82 -2.43 -7.17
N TRP A 264 5.17 -3.55 -7.50
CA TRP A 264 5.82 -4.86 -7.54
C TRP A 264 7.01 -4.91 -8.51
N GLN A 265 6.84 -4.33 -9.70
CA GLN A 265 7.85 -4.33 -10.75
C GLN A 265 8.97 -3.30 -10.54
N SER A 266 8.71 -2.24 -9.76
CA SER A 266 9.63 -1.10 -9.62
C SER A 266 10.35 -1.13 -8.27
N THR A 267 9.62 -0.89 -7.19
CA THR A 267 10.12 -0.92 -5.81
C THR A 267 9.18 -1.75 -4.95
N PRO A 268 9.35 -3.07 -4.88
CA PRO A 268 8.43 -3.91 -4.15
C PRO A 268 8.45 -3.56 -2.65
N LEU A 269 7.35 -3.01 -2.16
CA LEU A 269 7.19 -2.60 -0.77
C LEU A 269 6.72 -3.77 0.10
N PRO A 270 7.18 -3.88 1.36
CA PRO A 270 6.75 -4.93 2.27
C PRO A 270 5.38 -4.59 2.89
N ILE A 271 4.36 -4.37 2.06
CA ILE A 271 2.97 -4.15 2.48
C ILE A 271 2.14 -5.36 2.04
N VAL A 272 1.37 -5.93 2.97
CA VAL A 272 0.45 -7.04 2.67
C VAL A 272 -0.97 -6.66 3.07
N GLY A 273 -1.94 -7.13 2.30
CA GLY A 273 -3.35 -6.98 2.66
C GLY A 273 -3.84 -8.17 3.46
N LEU A 274 -4.01 -8.02 4.77
CA LEU A 274 -4.60 -9.07 5.63
C LEU A 274 -6.12 -8.97 5.58
N GLN A 275 -6.79 -10.12 5.46
CA GLN A 275 -8.25 -10.15 5.56
C GLN A 275 -8.70 -10.07 7.01
N GLY A 276 -9.91 -9.60 7.27
CA GLY A 276 -10.53 -9.61 8.59
C GLY A 276 -12.05 -9.63 8.52
N CYS A 277 -12.69 -9.78 9.68
CA CYS A 277 -14.13 -9.90 9.83
C CYS A 277 -14.71 -8.67 10.52
N ALA A 278 -15.77 -8.11 9.93
CA ALA A 278 -16.59 -7.06 10.51
C ALA A 278 -17.97 -7.60 10.85
N LEU A 279 -18.49 -7.19 12.00
CA LEU A 279 -19.81 -7.53 12.50
C LEU A 279 -20.49 -6.26 13.01
N MET A 280 -21.74 -6.05 12.63
CA MET A 280 -22.58 -4.97 13.12
C MET A 280 -23.84 -5.56 13.76
N LEU A 281 -24.14 -5.11 14.98
CA LEU A 281 -25.31 -5.50 15.76
C LEU A 281 -26.19 -4.28 15.99
N ALA A 282 -27.46 -4.36 15.61
CA ALA A 282 -28.47 -3.35 15.89
C ALA A 282 -29.47 -3.85 16.94
N ASN A 283 -29.72 -3.05 17.98
CA ASN A 283 -30.67 -3.32 19.07
C ASN A 283 -30.59 -4.75 19.64
N PRO A 284 -29.41 -5.21 20.11
CA PRO A 284 -29.27 -6.57 20.61
C PRO A 284 -30.20 -6.79 21.82
N SER A 285 -30.95 -7.89 21.77
CA SER A 285 -31.99 -8.22 22.75
C SER A 285 -31.64 -9.47 23.57
N GLY A 286 -32.44 -9.79 24.59
CA GLY A 286 -32.28 -11.00 25.40
C GLY A 286 -30.90 -11.15 26.05
N ARG A 287 -30.36 -12.38 26.02
CA ARG A 287 -29.05 -12.72 26.59
C ARG A 287 -27.90 -12.00 25.87
N LEU A 288 -27.98 -11.88 24.54
CA LEU A 288 -26.97 -11.17 23.74
C LEU A 288 -26.89 -9.70 24.18
N GLY A 289 -28.02 -9.00 24.24
CA GLY A 289 -28.07 -7.60 24.66
C GLY A 289 -27.51 -7.37 26.06
N GLN A 290 -27.77 -8.28 27.01
CA GLN A 290 -27.22 -8.20 28.35
C GLN A 290 -25.69 -8.34 28.36
N THR A 291 -25.15 -9.34 27.65
CA THR A 291 -23.70 -9.56 27.56
C THR A 291 -22.99 -8.40 26.85
N ILE A 292 -23.53 -7.91 25.74
CA ILE A 292 -22.90 -6.81 25.00
C ILE A 292 -22.89 -5.53 25.85
N ARG A 293 -24.00 -5.20 26.53
CA ARG A 293 -24.05 -4.03 27.43
C ARG A 293 -23.10 -4.15 28.61
N SER A 294 -22.87 -5.36 29.14
CA SER A 294 -21.92 -5.54 30.24
C SER A 294 -20.46 -5.29 29.80
N LEU A 295 -20.10 -5.67 28.56
CA LEU A 295 -18.77 -5.37 28.00
C LEU A 295 -18.50 -3.86 27.88
N PHE A 296 -19.53 -3.06 27.61
CA PHE A 296 -19.41 -1.59 27.49
C PHE A 296 -19.79 -0.84 28.77
N SER A 297 -19.88 -1.53 29.92
CA SER A 297 -20.32 -0.94 31.19
C SER A 297 -19.29 -0.02 31.86
N PHE A 298 -18.02 -0.05 31.42
CA PHE A 298 -16.96 0.86 31.89
C PHE A 298 -17.24 2.33 31.54
N ASP A 299 -18.12 2.59 30.58
CA ASP A 299 -18.61 3.92 30.27
C ASP A 299 -19.98 4.14 30.93
N ALA A 300 -20.01 4.97 31.97
CA ALA A 300 -21.22 5.32 32.70
C ALA A 300 -22.28 6.03 31.82
N ALA A 301 -21.87 6.67 30.72
CA ALA A 301 -22.75 7.37 29.81
C ALA A 301 -23.15 6.47 28.63
N LYS A 302 -24.26 5.73 28.77
CA LYS A 302 -24.77 4.76 27.77
C LYS A 302 -24.91 5.30 26.34
N TRP A 303 -25.03 6.61 26.17
CA TRP A 303 -25.23 7.29 24.87
C TRP A 303 -23.92 7.73 24.20
N ARG A 304 -22.77 7.68 24.90
CA ARG A 304 -21.49 8.10 24.33
C ARG A 304 -20.86 6.98 23.51
N PRO A 305 -20.20 7.29 22.39
CA PRO A 305 -19.42 6.27 21.69
C PRO A 305 -18.23 5.83 22.55
N SER A 306 -17.90 4.55 22.47
CA SER A 306 -16.86 3.92 23.27
C SER A 306 -16.13 2.85 22.47
N LEU A 307 -14.84 2.68 22.69
CA LEU A 307 -14.01 1.62 22.09
C LEU A 307 -13.58 0.62 23.16
N LEU A 308 -13.58 -0.66 22.82
CA LEU A 308 -13.14 -1.75 23.67
C LEU A 308 -12.12 -2.62 22.93
N SER A 309 -10.93 -2.74 23.49
CA SER A 309 -9.96 -3.75 23.08
C SER A 309 -10.32 -5.08 23.74
N LEU A 310 -10.81 -6.03 22.94
CA LEU A 310 -11.30 -7.33 23.43
C LEU A 310 -10.18 -8.36 23.53
N ALA A 311 -9.36 -8.45 22.47
CA ALA A 311 -8.18 -9.30 22.43
C ALA A 311 -7.11 -8.63 21.56
N PRO A 312 -6.24 -7.79 22.14
CA PRO A 312 -5.19 -7.11 21.41
C PRO A 312 -4.31 -8.04 20.54
N PRO A 313 -3.91 -9.25 21.02
CA PRO A 313 -3.11 -10.18 20.21
C PRO A 313 -3.76 -10.61 18.89
N CYS A 314 -5.09 -10.62 18.83
CA CYS A 314 -5.86 -11.01 17.64
C CYS A 314 -6.40 -9.79 16.87
N GLN A 315 -6.03 -8.57 17.29
CA GLN A 315 -6.59 -7.29 16.81
C GLN A 315 -8.13 -7.31 16.82
N LEU A 316 -8.71 -7.84 17.90
CA LEU A 316 -10.17 -7.90 18.06
C LEU A 316 -10.63 -6.70 18.88
N PHE A 317 -11.44 -5.86 18.26
CA PHE A 317 -11.99 -4.63 18.82
C PHE A 317 -13.51 -4.65 18.76
N GLY A 318 -14.14 -4.10 19.79
CA GLY A 318 -15.56 -3.75 19.82
C GLY A 318 -15.73 -2.25 19.95
N TYR A 319 -16.75 -1.66 19.34
CA TYR A 319 -17.09 -0.26 19.55
C TYR A 319 -18.60 -0.05 19.59
N ARG A 320 -19.04 0.94 20.36
CA ARG A 320 -20.42 1.41 20.42
C ARG A 320 -20.56 2.64 19.56
N LEU A 321 -21.51 2.61 18.63
CA LEU A 321 -21.86 3.79 17.84
C LEU A 321 -22.69 4.76 18.69
N PRO A 322 -22.63 6.08 18.39
CA PRO A 322 -23.53 7.03 19.01
C PRO A 322 -24.98 6.64 18.69
N ALA A 323 -25.84 6.77 19.69
CA ALA A 323 -27.27 6.73 19.46
C ALA A 323 -27.68 7.82 18.46
N GLU A 324 -28.52 7.49 17.48
CA GLU A 324 -29.15 8.52 16.66
C GLU A 324 -29.97 9.44 17.55
N LYS A 325 -29.94 10.75 17.25
CA LYS A 325 -30.77 11.71 17.99
C LYS A 325 -32.22 11.23 17.90
N PRO A 326 -32.98 11.28 19.00
CA PRO A 326 -34.39 10.96 18.98
C PRO A 326 -35.09 11.74 17.87
N SER A 327 -35.69 11.03 16.91
CA SER A 327 -36.78 11.61 16.14
C SER A 327 -37.86 11.97 17.16
N PRO A 328 -38.36 13.22 17.24
CA PRO A 328 -39.47 13.54 18.13
C PRO A 328 -40.64 12.67 17.71
N SER A 329 -41.00 11.69 18.54
CA SER A 329 -42.16 10.85 18.30
C SER A 329 -43.40 11.72 18.30
N SER A 330 -44.24 11.59 17.28
CA SER A 330 -45.53 12.27 17.16
C SER A 330 -46.58 11.78 18.18
N ALA A 331 -46.21 10.86 19.06
CA ALA A 331 -47.01 10.38 20.17
C ALA A 331 -46.06 10.11 21.36
N GLY A 332 -46.31 10.75 22.50
CA GLY A 332 -45.43 10.81 23.69
C GLY A 332 -45.16 9.49 24.43
N GLY A 333 -44.74 8.45 23.72
CA GLY A 333 -44.13 7.25 24.28
C GLY A 333 -42.65 7.46 24.63
N PRO A 334 -42.04 6.58 25.46
CA PRO A 334 -40.63 6.62 25.75
C PRO A 334 -39.82 6.54 24.45
N VAL A 335 -38.89 7.48 24.28
CA VAL A 335 -37.97 7.51 23.15
C VAL A 335 -37.08 6.26 23.20
N GLU A 336 -37.32 5.31 22.29
CA GLU A 336 -36.41 4.18 22.09
C GLU A 336 -35.15 4.66 21.38
N VAL A 337 -34.02 4.48 22.05
CA VAL A 337 -32.71 4.86 21.56
C VAL A 337 -32.12 3.67 20.82
N GLU A 338 -31.85 3.81 19.52
CA GLU A 338 -31.25 2.73 18.74
C GLU A 338 -29.81 2.46 19.21
N GLU A 339 -29.57 1.25 19.73
CA GLU A 339 -28.25 0.81 20.18
C GLU A 339 -27.53 0.07 19.05
N ARG A 340 -26.34 0.53 18.66
CA ARG A 340 -25.53 -0.14 17.63
C ARG A 340 -24.12 -0.45 18.11
N TYR A 341 -23.67 -1.66 17.85
CA TYR A 341 -22.35 -2.16 18.25
C TYR A 341 -21.63 -2.77 17.05
N GLY A 342 -20.37 -2.39 16.85
CA GLY A 342 -19.49 -2.95 15.83
C GLY A 342 -18.39 -3.81 16.45
N PHE A 343 -18.04 -4.91 15.80
CA PHE A 343 -16.87 -5.72 16.11
C PHE A 343 -16.01 -5.87 14.86
N LEU A 344 -14.70 -5.71 15.02
CA LEU A 344 -13.71 -5.80 13.95
C LEU A 344 -12.51 -6.62 14.43
N GLY A 345 -11.97 -7.49 13.59
CA GLY A 345 -10.72 -8.20 13.88
C GLY A 345 -10.58 -9.51 13.13
N LEU A 346 -9.92 -10.48 13.77
CA LEU A 346 -9.68 -11.83 13.24
C LEU A 346 -8.86 -11.82 11.95
N LEU A 347 -7.67 -11.22 12.03
CA LEU A 347 -6.78 -11.11 10.89
C LEU A 347 -6.43 -12.46 10.29
N SER A 348 -6.49 -12.55 8.96
CA SER A 348 -6.15 -13.73 8.19
C SER A 348 -5.09 -13.42 7.14
N LEU A 349 -4.15 -14.36 6.99
CA LEU A 349 -3.19 -14.40 5.91
C LEU A 349 -3.82 -14.91 4.61
N ASP A 350 -4.98 -15.55 4.66
CA ASP A 350 -5.60 -16.17 3.49
C ASP A 350 -6.09 -15.07 2.52
N GLN A 351 -5.34 -14.79 1.44
CA GLN A 351 -5.59 -13.65 0.53
C GLN A 351 -6.31 -14.05 -0.77
N ILE A 352 -6.56 -15.34 -1.01
CA ILE A 352 -6.87 -15.91 -2.33
C ILE A 352 -8.36 -16.24 -2.53
N ASP A 353 -9.19 -16.26 -1.48
CA ASP A 353 -10.61 -16.62 -1.68
C ASP A 353 -11.40 -15.45 -2.27
N THR A 354 -11.83 -15.60 -3.53
CA THR A 354 -12.74 -14.69 -4.24
C THR A 354 -14.20 -14.95 -3.89
N ARG A 355 -14.51 -16.02 -3.15
CA ARG A 355 -15.87 -16.30 -2.69
C ARG A 355 -16.09 -15.63 -1.35
N GLU A 356 -17.17 -14.85 -1.26
CA GLU A 356 -17.60 -14.34 0.04
C GLU A 356 -17.89 -15.51 0.99
N PRO A 357 -17.24 -15.57 2.16
CA PRO A 357 -17.52 -16.63 3.11
C PRO A 357 -18.96 -16.50 3.60
N LYS A 358 -19.64 -17.65 3.74
CA LYS A 358 -21.02 -17.70 4.24
C LYS A 358 -21.13 -16.92 5.56
N PRO A 359 -22.07 -15.96 5.71
CA PRO A 359 -22.24 -15.15 6.92
C PRO A 359 -22.24 -15.97 8.21
N GLN A 360 -22.91 -17.12 8.20
CA GLN A 360 -22.97 -18.03 9.34
C GLN A 360 -21.58 -18.50 9.82
N ARG A 361 -20.65 -18.81 8.90
CA ARG A 361 -19.27 -19.21 9.27
C ARG A 361 -18.49 -18.06 9.90
N LEU A 362 -18.73 -16.82 9.46
CA LEU A 362 -18.11 -15.64 10.06
C LEU A 362 -18.62 -15.42 11.49
N LEU A 363 -19.92 -15.60 11.71
CA LEU A 363 -20.54 -15.51 13.04
C LEU A 363 -20.02 -16.59 13.99
N GLU A 364 -20.02 -17.86 13.55
CA GLU A 364 -19.47 -18.99 14.32
C GLU A 364 -18.01 -18.74 14.70
N ARG A 365 -17.22 -18.18 13.78
CA ARG A 365 -15.83 -17.84 14.02
C ARG A 365 -15.71 -16.71 15.04
N MET A 366 -16.46 -15.62 14.88
CA MET A 366 -16.45 -14.49 15.80
C MET A 366 -16.86 -14.91 17.21
N GLU A 367 -17.97 -15.64 17.33
CA GLU A 367 -18.47 -16.19 18.59
C GLU A 367 -17.44 -17.10 19.27
N ASN A 368 -16.83 -18.03 18.51
CA ASN A 368 -15.80 -18.91 19.06
C ASN A 368 -14.55 -18.15 19.54
N TYR A 369 -14.12 -17.12 18.80
CA TYR A 369 -12.96 -16.32 19.20
C TYR A 369 -13.25 -15.45 20.42
N ILE A 370 -14.41 -14.82 20.51
CA ILE A 370 -14.81 -14.06 21.71
C ILE A 370 -14.88 -15.02 22.92
N ARG A 371 -15.47 -16.21 22.75
CA ARG A 371 -15.50 -17.22 23.81
C ARG A 371 -14.10 -17.63 24.27
N VAL A 372 -13.23 -18.03 23.34
CA VAL A 372 -11.90 -18.61 23.66
C VAL A 372 -10.90 -17.55 24.08
N LYS A 373 -10.88 -16.38 23.42
CA LYS A 373 -9.88 -15.33 23.65
C LYS A 373 -10.30 -14.33 24.73
N CYS A 374 -11.59 -14.08 24.88
CA CYS A 374 -12.09 -13.09 25.82
C CYS A 374 -12.75 -13.72 27.06
N ASN A 375 -12.99 -15.04 27.06
CA ASN A 375 -13.75 -15.74 28.09
C ASN A 375 -15.17 -15.17 28.26
N VAL A 376 -15.83 -14.86 27.13
CA VAL A 376 -17.18 -14.28 27.11
C VAL A 376 -18.08 -15.09 26.17
N GLU A 377 -19.21 -15.57 26.68
CA GLU A 377 -20.20 -16.26 25.86
C GLU A 377 -21.15 -15.27 25.19
N VAL A 378 -21.13 -15.23 23.85
CA VAL A 378 -21.95 -14.33 23.05
C VAL A 378 -22.72 -15.15 22.00
N PRO A 379 -24.04 -15.34 22.13
CA PRO A 379 -24.81 -16.22 21.23
C PRO A 379 -25.15 -15.49 19.90
N LEU A 380 -24.13 -15.22 19.08
CA LEU A 380 -24.26 -14.48 17.83
C LEU A 380 -25.02 -15.27 16.76
N VAL A 381 -24.72 -16.57 16.62
CA VAL A 381 -25.36 -17.44 15.63
C VAL A 381 -26.85 -17.61 15.92
N GLU A 382 -27.20 -17.76 17.20
CA GLU A 382 -28.59 -17.88 17.62
C GLU A 382 -29.41 -16.60 17.42
N GLU A 383 -28.79 -15.41 17.54
CA GLU A 383 -29.49 -14.15 17.30
C GLU A 383 -29.71 -13.93 15.80
N ALA A 384 -28.69 -14.20 14.98
CA ALA A 384 -28.78 -14.01 13.53
C ALA A 384 -29.83 -14.91 12.86
N THR A 385 -30.17 -16.05 13.47
CA THR A 385 -31.26 -16.91 12.99
C THR A 385 -32.65 -16.42 13.42
N ARG A 386 -32.74 -15.57 14.45
CA ARG A 386 -33.99 -15.03 14.98
C ARG A 386 -34.34 -13.64 14.45
N ASN A 387 -33.34 -12.82 14.14
CA ASN A 387 -33.49 -11.43 13.69
C ASN A 387 -32.47 -11.10 12.60
N GLU A 388 -32.87 -10.29 11.61
CA GLU A 388 -31.97 -9.70 10.59
C GLU A 388 -31.08 -8.56 11.16
N SER A 389 -30.97 -8.44 12.48
CA SER A 389 -30.27 -7.35 13.18
C SER A 389 -28.73 -7.47 13.13
N VAL A 390 -28.22 -8.55 12.53
CA VAL A 390 -26.80 -8.89 12.46
C VAL A 390 -26.31 -8.77 11.02
N ARG A 391 -25.32 -7.89 10.78
CA ARG A 391 -24.65 -7.76 9.48
C ARG A 391 -23.19 -8.16 9.60
N THR A 392 -22.72 -8.97 8.66
CA THR A 392 -21.31 -9.39 8.58
C THR A 392 -20.70 -8.93 7.28
N ALA A 393 -19.41 -8.59 7.31
CA ALA A 393 -18.63 -8.34 6.11
C ALA A 393 -17.20 -8.84 6.29
N VAL A 394 -16.54 -9.11 5.17
CA VAL A 394 -15.09 -9.32 5.12
C VAL A 394 -14.44 -8.07 4.59
N TYR A 395 -13.29 -7.73 5.15
CA TYR A 395 -12.48 -6.63 4.67
C TYR A 395 -11.05 -7.07 4.43
N ARG A 396 -10.29 -6.23 3.72
CA ARG A 396 -8.85 -6.34 3.58
C ARG A 396 -8.21 -5.04 4.05
N ARG A 397 -7.12 -5.12 4.81
CA ARG A 397 -6.39 -3.96 5.33
C ARG A 397 -4.90 -4.07 5.09
N ALA A 398 -4.26 -2.94 4.79
CA ALA A 398 -2.83 -2.88 4.51
C ALA A 398 -1.99 -2.88 5.79
N PHE A 399 -1.11 -3.86 5.94
CA PHE A 399 -0.17 -3.95 7.06
C PHE A 399 1.28 -3.95 6.60
N THR A 400 2.10 -3.17 7.31
CA THR A 400 3.56 -3.25 7.27
C THR A 400 4.05 -4.31 8.27
N PRO A 401 5.32 -4.77 8.17
CA PRO A 401 5.83 -5.87 8.98
C PRO A 401 5.88 -5.60 10.48
N ASP A 402 6.05 -4.33 10.85
CA ASP A 402 6.16 -3.83 12.21
C ASP A 402 4.91 -3.10 12.71
N GLY A 403 3.89 -2.94 11.84
CA GLY A 403 2.67 -2.18 12.15
C GLY A 403 2.84 -0.66 12.12
N VAL A 404 4.04 -0.14 11.83
CA VAL A 404 4.27 1.29 11.60
C VAL A 404 3.99 1.61 10.13
N PRO A 405 3.19 2.63 9.78
CA PRO A 405 2.93 2.97 8.38
C PRO A 405 4.18 3.32 7.58
N ILE A 406 4.09 3.30 6.25
CA ILE A 406 5.13 3.84 5.36
C ILE A 406 4.66 5.20 4.86
N ILE A 407 5.43 6.24 5.21
CA ILE A 407 5.18 7.65 4.85
C ILE A 407 6.50 8.24 4.37
N ASP A 408 6.85 7.97 3.12
CA ASP A 408 8.14 8.35 2.53
C ASP A 408 8.12 8.26 1.00
N ARG A 409 9.24 8.52 0.35
CA ARG A 409 9.46 8.22 -1.06
C ARG A 409 9.32 6.71 -1.35
N CYS A 410 8.83 6.40 -2.54
CA CYS A 410 8.68 5.04 -3.05
C CYS A 410 10.01 4.55 -3.62
N GLY A 411 10.87 4.05 -2.73
CA GLY A 411 12.17 3.51 -3.12
C GLY A 411 13.10 4.55 -3.70
N ALA A 412 13.70 4.23 -4.85
CA ALA A 412 14.61 5.13 -5.56
C ALA A 412 13.89 6.10 -6.52
N SER A 413 12.58 5.92 -6.74
CA SER A 413 11.81 6.84 -7.59
C SER A 413 11.70 8.22 -6.94
N TYR A 414 12.20 9.25 -7.63
CA TYR A 414 12.34 10.57 -7.03
C TYR A 414 11.00 11.31 -6.85
N ASN A 415 10.01 11.03 -7.70
CA ASN A 415 8.74 11.74 -7.74
C ASN A 415 7.55 10.92 -7.24
N THR A 416 7.81 9.74 -6.70
CA THR A 416 6.76 8.84 -6.20
C THR A 416 6.88 8.70 -4.70
N TYR A 417 5.77 8.84 -4.00
CA TYR A 417 5.68 8.77 -2.54
C TYR A 417 4.67 7.70 -2.14
N VAL A 418 4.77 7.22 -0.91
CA VAL A 418 3.91 6.20 -0.32
C VAL A 418 3.29 6.78 0.94
N CYS A 419 2.00 6.56 1.11
CA CYS A 419 1.24 6.92 2.29
C CYS A 419 0.24 5.78 2.57
N SER A 420 0.77 4.65 3.05
CA SER A 420 0.02 3.37 3.14
C SER A 420 0.49 2.51 4.32
N GLY A 421 -0.29 1.47 4.62
CA GLY A 421 0.04 0.51 5.69
C GLY A 421 -0.51 0.88 7.06
N PHE A 422 -1.71 1.45 7.11
CA PHE A 422 -2.34 1.95 8.35
C PHE A 422 -3.04 0.86 9.19
N GLY A 423 -3.18 -0.36 8.67
CA GLY A 423 -3.94 -1.42 9.33
C GLY A 423 -5.35 -0.96 9.67
N ASP A 424 -5.72 -1.13 10.94
CA ASP A 424 -7.06 -0.83 11.47
C ASP A 424 -7.25 0.66 11.79
N HIS A 425 -6.15 1.42 11.74
CA HIS A 425 -6.00 2.75 12.29
C HIS A 425 -6.04 3.83 11.19
N GLY A 426 -6.79 3.59 10.11
CA GLY A 426 -6.91 4.52 8.99
C GLY A 426 -7.21 5.97 9.44
N PRO A 427 -8.36 6.25 10.10
CA PRO A 427 -8.68 7.57 10.64
C PRO A 427 -7.67 8.08 11.68
N ASP A 428 -7.09 7.17 12.44
CA ASP A 428 -6.16 7.49 13.52
C ASP A 428 -4.79 7.96 12.99
N PHE A 429 -4.35 7.49 11.82
CA PHE A 429 -3.02 7.78 11.27
C PHE A 429 -3.02 8.62 9.98
N ALA A 430 -4.04 8.48 9.14
CA ALA A 430 -4.05 9.07 7.80
C ALA A 430 -4.01 10.61 7.78
N PRO A 431 -4.76 11.36 8.63
CA PRO A 431 -4.73 12.81 8.61
C PRO A 431 -3.34 13.37 8.94
N GLY A 432 -2.66 12.81 9.95
CA GLY A 432 -1.28 13.19 10.28
C GLY A 432 -0.29 12.76 9.20
N ALA A 433 -0.47 11.57 8.62
CA ALA A 433 0.38 11.07 7.54
C ALA A 433 0.32 11.95 6.29
N ALA A 434 -0.85 12.48 5.95
CA ALA A 434 -1.03 13.40 4.83
C ALA A 434 -0.24 14.71 5.01
N ARG A 435 -0.19 15.26 6.24
CA ARG A 435 0.64 16.43 6.57
C ARG A 435 2.13 16.13 6.39
N ILE A 436 2.57 14.94 6.79
CA ILE A 436 3.97 14.51 6.65
C ILE A 436 4.32 14.36 5.17
N VAL A 437 3.56 13.60 4.38
CA VAL A 437 3.92 13.32 2.99
C VAL A 437 3.86 14.57 2.11
N SER A 438 2.87 15.45 2.30
CA SER A 438 2.80 16.73 1.59
C SER A 438 4.00 17.62 1.93
N LYS A 439 4.42 17.64 3.20
CA LYS A 439 5.62 18.38 3.62
C LYS A 439 6.89 17.76 3.06
N LEU A 440 6.98 16.43 2.94
CA LEU A 440 8.11 15.76 2.27
C LEU A 440 8.17 16.12 0.78
N VAL A 441 7.03 16.18 0.09
CA VAL A 441 6.93 16.62 -1.31
C VAL A 441 7.43 18.07 -1.45
N GLU A 442 6.95 18.98 -0.59
CA GLU A 442 7.34 20.40 -0.61
C GLU A 442 8.84 20.58 -0.31
N GLU A 443 9.35 19.86 0.69
CA GLU A 443 10.75 19.93 1.11
C GLU A 443 11.69 19.42 0.03
N TYR A 444 11.35 18.29 -0.61
CA TYR A 444 12.13 17.75 -1.71
C TYR A 444 12.13 18.67 -2.93
N ALA A 445 10.98 19.25 -3.28
CA ALA A 445 10.87 20.23 -4.34
C ALA A 445 11.75 21.47 -4.07
N ASN A 446 11.81 21.94 -2.82
CA ASN A 446 12.67 23.05 -2.42
C ASN A 446 14.16 22.71 -2.46
N ARG A 447 14.56 21.47 -2.16
CA ARG A 447 15.95 21.02 -2.33
C ARG A 447 16.36 21.06 -3.79
N LEU A 448 15.53 20.49 -4.68
CA LEU A 448 15.81 20.52 -6.11
C LEU A 448 15.93 21.95 -6.64
N HIS A 449 15.10 22.88 -6.15
CA HIS A 449 15.19 24.30 -6.48
C HIS A 449 16.50 24.93 -5.97
N ALA A 450 16.93 24.60 -4.75
CA ALA A 450 18.22 25.06 -4.20
C ALA A 450 19.40 24.56 -5.04
N ASP A 451 19.44 23.26 -5.32
CA ASP A 451 20.49 22.63 -6.15
C ASP A 451 20.52 23.28 -7.55
N THR A 452 19.36 23.63 -8.10
CA THR A 452 19.25 24.33 -9.38
C THR A 452 19.86 25.72 -9.34
N ILE A 453 19.59 26.50 -8.29
CA ILE A 453 20.19 27.83 -8.11
C ILE A 453 21.71 27.71 -8.05
N ASP A 454 22.22 26.74 -7.30
CA ASP A 454 23.66 26.51 -7.15
C ASP A 454 24.31 26.13 -8.49
N VAL A 455 23.71 25.21 -9.25
CA VAL A 455 24.20 24.84 -10.59
C VAL A 455 24.16 26.04 -11.54
N LEU A 456 23.06 26.80 -11.58
CA LEU A 456 22.95 27.99 -12.42
C LEU A 456 23.96 29.06 -12.02
N ALA A 457 24.25 29.23 -10.73
CA ALA A 457 25.23 30.20 -10.26
C ALA A 457 26.64 29.91 -10.80
N THR A 458 26.97 28.65 -11.08
CA THR A 458 28.25 28.27 -11.72
C THR A 458 28.29 28.47 -13.23
N GLN A 459 27.13 28.53 -13.89
CA GLN A 459 27.02 28.54 -15.36
C GLN A 459 26.62 29.90 -15.94
N ASP A 460 25.69 30.60 -15.28
CA ASP A 460 25.14 31.90 -15.70
C ASP A 460 24.58 32.66 -14.47
N ALA A 461 25.33 33.67 -14.02
CA ALA A 461 24.97 34.50 -12.87
C ALA A 461 23.65 35.27 -13.04
N ALA A 462 23.27 35.64 -14.27
CA ALA A 462 22.03 36.36 -14.53
C ALA A 462 20.79 35.43 -14.46
N LEU A 463 20.94 34.17 -14.89
CA LEU A 463 19.91 33.14 -14.71
C LEU A 463 19.78 32.72 -13.25
N ALA A 464 20.90 32.58 -12.53
CA ALA A 464 20.90 32.28 -11.10
C ALA A 464 20.19 33.37 -10.29
N GLN A 465 20.44 34.65 -10.62
CA GLN A 465 19.78 35.77 -9.96
C GLN A 465 18.25 35.79 -10.21
N LYS A 466 17.81 35.37 -11.40
CA LYS A 466 16.37 35.17 -11.70
C LYS A 466 15.76 33.99 -10.94
N ALA A 467 16.48 32.87 -10.81
CA ALA A 467 16.01 31.70 -10.08
C ALA A 467 15.95 31.93 -8.56
N SER A 468 16.86 32.76 -8.03
CA SER A 468 16.97 33.13 -6.61
C SER A 468 15.89 34.12 -6.11
N VAL A 469 15.01 34.61 -6.99
CA VAL A 469 13.91 35.53 -6.63
C VAL A 469 13.01 34.96 -5.52
N VAL A 470 12.87 33.63 -5.45
CA VAL A 470 12.26 32.94 -4.32
C VAL A 470 13.34 32.09 -3.65
N PRO A 471 13.78 32.45 -2.42
CA PRO A 471 14.80 31.68 -1.73
C PRO A 471 14.25 30.31 -1.31
N PRO A 472 15.04 29.23 -1.47
CA PRO A 472 14.64 27.90 -1.04
C PRO A 472 14.49 27.85 0.48
N ARG A 473 13.42 27.20 0.97
CA ARG A 473 13.06 27.15 2.40
C ARG A 473 13.44 25.83 3.07
N VAL A 474 14.53 25.20 2.63
CA VAL A 474 14.89 23.82 3.01
C VAL A 474 15.02 23.66 4.53
N GLU A 475 15.76 24.53 5.21
CA GLU A 475 16.00 24.43 6.66
C GLU A 475 14.70 24.61 7.47
N GLU A 476 13.83 25.52 7.01
CA GLU A 476 12.52 25.76 7.61
C GLU A 476 11.61 24.53 7.48
N LEU A 477 11.55 23.95 6.28
CA LEU A 477 10.74 22.76 6.00
C LEU A 477 11.26 21.53 6.76
N GLN A 478 12.58 21.40 6.95
CA GLN A 478 13.16 20.39 7.83
C GLN A 478 12.77 20.62 9.30
N GLY A 479 12.71 21.87 9.75
CA GLY A 479 12.16 22.24 11.04
C GLY A 479 10.70 21.82 11.19
N ASP A 480 9.86 22.09 10.20
CA ASP A 480 8.45 21.69 10.20
C ASP A 480 8.29 20.16 10.21
N LEU A 481 9.10 19.42 9.42
CA LEU A 481 9.12 17.95 9.45
C LEU A 481 9.48 17.39 10.83
N ARG A 482 10.42 18.01 11.57
CA ARG A 482 10.73 17.60 12.96
C ARG A 482 9.53 17.74 13.88
N HIS A 483 8.72 18.78 13.73
CA HIS A 483 7.50 18.94 14.53
C HIS A 483 6.50 17.83 14.19
N LEU A 484 6.27 17.61 12.89
CA LEU A 484 5.35 16.58 12.41
C LEU A 484 5.75 15.17 12.87
N PHE A 485 7.02 14.79 12.73
CA PHE A 485 7.53 13.51 13.23
C PHE A 485 7.46 13.37 14.76
N ASN A 486 7.34 14.48 15.48
CA ASN A 486 7.15 14.50 16.92
C ASN A 486 5.69 14.56 17.37
N GLY A 487 4.73 14.49 16.44
CA GLY A 487 3.31 14.46 16.75
C GLY A 487 2.66 15.84 16.87
N VAL A 488 3.35 16.91 16.43
CA VAL A 488 2.95 18.30 16.66
C VAL A 488 2.82 19.05 15.33
N LEU A 489 1.75 19.83 15.19
CA LEU A 489 1.60 20.73 14.03
C LEU A 489 2.65 21.85 14.09
N PRO A 490 3.33 22.18 12.98
CA PRO A 490 4.16 23.36 12.89
C PRO A 490 3.35 24.64 13.20
N PRO A 491 3.96 25.67 13.79
CA PRO A 491 3.28 26.93 14.07
C PRO A 491 2.70 27.54 12.79
N ARG A 492 1.44 28.00 12.84
CA ARG A 492 0.82 28.73 11.73
C ARG A 492 1.59 30.04 11.50
N ARG A 493 2.31 30.13 10.39
CA ARG A 493 3.00 31.36 9.98
C ARG A 493 2.05 32.20 9.12
N PRO A 494 2.01 33.55 9.30
CA PRO A 494 1.25 34.41 8.41
C PRO A 494 1.80 34.25 6.99
N ALA A 495 0.90 34.17 6.00
CA ALA A 495 1.30 34.10 4.60
C ALA A 495 2.25 35.28 4.31
N ALA A 496 3.45 34.98 3.81
CA ALA A 496 4.42 35.99 3.41
C ALA A 496 3.80 36.86 2.31
N GLY A 497 3.28 38.03 2.70
CA GLY A 497 2.53 38.93 1.82
C GLY A 497 1.48 39.83 2.50
N ALA A 498 1.06 39.54 3.73
CA ALA A 498 0.02 40.34 4.41
C ALA A 498 0.52 41.66 5.05
N ALA A 499 1.60 42.25 4.55
CA ALA A 499 2.08 43.58 4.91
C ALA A 499 2.09 44.46 3.64
N GLY A 500 0.90 44.80 3.16
CA GLY A 500 0.67 45.66 1.99
C GLY A 500 -0.80 45.58 1.60
N GLY A 501 -1.51 46.70 1.70
CA GLY A 501 -2.97 46.72 1.77
C GLY A 501 -3.71 46.31 0.48
N GLY A 502 -4.93 45.82 0.68
CA GLY A 502 -6.07 45.94 -0.24
C GLY A 502 -6.11 44.96 -1.42
N GLY A 503 -7.09 44.05 -1.38
CA GLY A 503 -7.61 43.39 -2.59
C GLY A 503 -7.58 41.86 -2.51
N LEU A 504 -8.76 41.26 -2.63
CA LEU A 504 -8.95 39.85 -2.98
C LEU A 504 -8.19 39.56 -4.30
N SER A 505 -7.05 38.89 -4.20
CA SER A 505 -6.49 38.11 -5.30
C SER A 505 -5.83 36.86 -4.73
N GLU A 506 -6.49 35.73 -4.95
CA GLU A 506 -5.96 34.39 -4.79
C GLU A 506 -4.82 34.19 -5.80
N HIS A 507 -3.59 34.50 -5.41
CA HIS A 507 -2.41 34.16 -6.20
C HIS A 507 -1.70 32.97 -5.56
N LEU A 508 -1.58 31.91 -6.37
CA LEU A 508 -0.77 30.70 -6.17
C LEU A 508 0.56 31.01 -5.46
N PRO A 509 1.05 30.13 -4.57
CA PRO A 509 2.35 30.33 -3.96
C PRO A 509 3.45 30.34 -5.04
N ARG A 510 4.21 31.44 -5.09
CA ARG A 510 5.18 31.78 -6.14
C ARG A 510 6.29 30.74 -6.41
N TRP A 511 6.54 29.79 -5.50
CA TRP A 511 7.52 28.72 -5.72
C TRP A 511 7.08 27.68 -6.77
N ALA A 512 5.77 27.54 -7.02
CA ALA A 512 5.23 26.65 -8.05
C ALA A 512 5.69 27.02 -9.47
N HIS A 513 6.03 28.29 -9.71
CA HIS A 513 6.51 28.76 -11.03
C HIS A 513 7.96 28.38 -11.33
N GLY A 514 8.80 28.11 -10.31
CA GLY A 514 10.21 27.71 -10.49
C GLY A 514 10.39 26.23 -10.84
N LEU A 515 9.43 25.37 -10.46
CA LEU A 515 9.54 23.92 -10.62
C LEU A 515 9.41 23.46 -12.08
N SER A 516 8.66 24.19 -12.92
CA SER A 516 8.45 23.86 -14.35
C SER A 516 9.76 23.70 -15.14
N ALA A 517 10.83 24.41 -14.73
CA ALA A 517 12.12 24.41 -15.43
C ALA A 517 12.85 23.05 -15.42
N TYR A 518 12.59 22.18 -14.45
CA TYR A 518 13.27 20.87 -14.33
C TYR A 518 12.42 19.68 -14.76
N TRP A 519 11.09 19.79 -14.67
CA TRP A 519 10.20 18.72 -15.13
C TRP A 519 10.19 18.59 -16.66
N PHE A 520 10.45 19.70 -17.38
CA PHE A 520 10.26 19.85 -18.83
C PHE A 520 11.50 20.35 -19.60
N SER A 521 12.66 19.69 -19.48
CA SER A 521 13.66 19.79 -20.56
C SER A 521 13.60 18.55 -21.46
N PRO A 522 12.87 18.62 -22.59
CA PRO A 522 13.14 17.85 -23.78
C PRO A 522 14.20 18.60 -24.61
N SER A 523 15.18 17.87 -25.13
CA SER A 523 16.23 18.34 -26.06
C SER A 523 17.41 19.13 -25.45
N CYS A 524 18.58 18.49 -25.51
CA CYS A 524 19.85 19.15 -25.80
C CYS A 524 20.78 18.12 -26.48
N ASN A 525 20.74 18.09 -27.82
CA ASN A 525 21.84 17.58 -28.65
C ASN A 525 22.79 18.77 -28.91
N SER A 526 23.86 18.92 -28.13
CA SER A 526 24.97 19.88 -28.35
C SER A 526 26.13 19.58 -27.36
N PRO A 527 27.41 19.84 -27.69
CA PRO A 527 28.48 18.88 -27.47
C PRO A 527 28.98 18.82 -26.01
N VAL A 528 28.98 17.58 -25.55
CA VAL A 528 29.67 16.96 -24.43
C VAL A 528 30.94 17.72 -23.97
N ARG A 529 30.90 18.32 -22.78
CA ARG A 529 32.09 18.39 -21.93
C ARG A 529 32.43 16.95 -21.48
N PRO A 530 33.71 16.55 -21.43
CA PRO A 530 34.09 15.17 -21.12
C PRO A 530 33.47 14.72 -19.79
N ILE A 531 32.75 13.60 -19.86
CA ILE A 531 31.97 12.97 -18.78
C ILE A 531 32.78 12.78 -17.49
N ALA A 532 34.11 12.71 -17.58
CA ALA A 532 35.01 12.61 -16.44
C ALA A 532 35.00 13.85 -15.52
N ALA A 533 34.77 15.05 -16.04
CA ALA A 533 34.79 16.28 -15.24
C ALA A 533 33.51 16.42 -14.40
N LEU A 534 32.34 16.12 -14.98
CA LEU A 534 31.05 16.12 -14.28
C LEU A 534 30.96 15.01 -13.21
N LYS A 535 31.54 13.84 -13.48
CA LYS A 535 31.57 12.73 -12.51
C LYS A 535 32.41 13.07 -11.28
N GLN A 536 33.52 13.78 -11.46
CA GLN A 536 34.34 14.26 -10.35
C GLN A 536 33.69 15.38 -9.52
N GLU A 537 32.78 16.16 -10.09
CA GLU A 537 32.02 17.18 -9.35
C GLU A 537 30.81 16.59 -8.61
N LEU A 538 30.12 15.60 -9.21
CA LEU A 538 29.00 14.89 -8.58
C LEU A 538 29.46 13.94 -7.44
N ASP A 539 30.63 13.32 -7.57
CA ASP A 539 31.22 12.50 -6.51
C ASP A 539 31.84 13.35 -5.38
N LYS A 540 32.08 14.65 -5.62
CA LYS A 540 32.61 15.60 -4.63
C LYS A 540 31.51 16.36 -3.87
N THR A 541 30.25 16.29 -4.30
CA THR A 541 29.15 16.80 -3.48
C THR A 541 29.08 15.97 -2.20
N PRO A 542 29.37 16.55 -1.02
CA PRO A 542 29.27 15.80 0.23
C PRO A 542 27.83 15.32 0.40
N VAL A 543 27.69 14.09 0.88
CA VAL A 543 26.43 13.52 1.38
C VAL A 543 25.67 14.63 2.13
N PRO A 544 24.42 14.93 1.75
CA PRO A 544 23.74 16.15 2.18
C PRO A 544 23.67 16.24 3.70
N ARG A 545 23.80 17.47 4.24
CA ARG A 545 23.64 17.84 5.66
C ARG A 545 22.56 16.97 6.30
N ALA A 546 22.92 16.26 7.39
CA ALA A 546 22.13 15.18 7.99
C ALA A 546 20.62 15.48 8.00
N ALA A 547 19.91 14.86 7.07
CA ALA A 547 18.46 14.94 6.99
C ALA A 547 17.86 14.40 8.30
N VAL A 548 16.76 15.00 8.72
CA VAL A 548 16.01 14.54 9.89
C VAL A 548 15.60 13.08 9.63
N PRO A 549 15.97 12.13 10.49
CA PRO A 549 15.64 10.73 10.26
C PRO A 549 14.11 10.57 10.27
N ASN A 550 13.55 10.17 9.12
CA ASN A 550 12.12 9.93 8.96
C ASN A 550 11.75 8.56 9.59
N PRO A 551 10.98 8.53 10.70
CA PRO A 551 10.63 7.29 11.38
C PRO A 551 9.59 6.44 10.62
N TYR A 552 9.08 6.93 9.50
CA TYR A 552 8.13 6.21 8.65
C TYR A 552 8.77 5.73 7.34
N SER A 553 10.09 5.90 7.21
CA SER A 553 10.88 5.51 6.04
C SER A 553 11.03 4.00 5.89
N THR A 554 11.08 3.53 4.66
CA THR A 554 11.37 2.12 4.31
C THR A 554 12.78 1.68 4.70
N SER A 555 13.69 2.63 4.93
CA SER A 555 15.07 2.37 5.40
C SER A 555 15.15 1.56 6.69
N ARG A 556 14.10 1.60 7.53
CA ARG A 556 14.01 0.77 8.75
C ARG A 556 13.99 -0.74 8.48
N PHE A 557 13.72 -1.16 7.25
CA PHE A 557 13.78 -2.56 6.82
C PHE A 557 15.15 -2.93 6.20
N GLY A 558 16.16 -2.08 6.39
CA GLY A 558 17.48 -2.19 5.75
C GLY A 558 17.38 -2.07 4.23
N ASP A 559 18.24 -2.81 3.52
CA ASP A 559 18.27 -2.85 2.04
C ASP A 559 17.13 -3.67 1.41
N LEU A 560 16.06 -3.98 2.15
CA LEU A 560 14.92 -4.71 1.58
C LEU A 560 14.16 -3.87 0.54
N VAL A 561 14.16 -2.56 0.69
CA VAL A 561 13.56 -1.63 -0.27
C VAL A 561 14.69 -0.87 -0.92
N LYS A 562 14.77 -0.89 -2.25
CA LYS A 562 15.79 -0.19 -3.01
C LYS A 562 15.61 1.32 -2.81
N THR A 563 16.54 1.96 -2.11
CA THR A 563 16.53 3.42 -1.85
C THR A 563 17.46 4.21 -2.76
N HIS A 564 18.39 3.52 -3.44
CA HIS A 564 19.36 4.11 -4.34
C HIS A 564 19.47 3.33 -5.64
N VAL A 565 19.70 4.06 -6.74
CA VAL A 565 20.11 3.48 -8.02
C VAL A 565 21.58 3.08 -7.87
N ARG A 566 21.86 1.79 -7.68
CA ARG A 566 23.25 1.31 -7.71
C ARG A 566 23.77 1.43 -9.14
N ASP A 567 24.80 2.24 -9.35
CA ASP A 567 25.64 2.18 -10.55
C ASP A 567 26.24 0.78 -10.61
N THR A 568 25.80 -0.06 -11.55
CA THR A 568 26.31 -1.42 -11.73
C THR A 568 27.67 -1.41 -12.40
N HIS A 569 28.67 -0.81 -11.76
CA HIS A 569 30.09 -1.07 -12.02
C HIS A 569 30.72 -1.38 -10.65
N HIS A 570 31.23 -2.61 -10.50
CA HIS A 570 31.74 -3.25 -9.28
C HIS A 570 30.72 -4.11 -8.52
N VAL A 571 30.57 -5.35 -8.96
CA VAL A 571 29.86 -6.42 -8.24
C VAL A 571 30.74 -6.87 -7.08
N PHE A 572 30.36 -6.51 -5.85
CA PHE A 572 30.90 -7.10 -4.63
C PHE A 572 30.36 -8.54 -4.46
N VAL A 573 31.17 -9.45 -3.92
CA VAL A 573 30.84 -10.88 -3.78
C VAL A 573 29.55 -11.16 -2.99
N PHE A 574 29.11 -10.22 -2.14
CA PHE A 574 27.85 -10.32 -1.41
C PHE A 574 26.60 -9.89 -2.23
N ASP A 575 26.76 -9.15 -3.35
CA ASP A 575 25.66 -8.87 -4.27
C ASP A 575 25.30 -10.08 -5.14
N ARG A 576 26.21 -11.06 -5.26
CA ARG A 576 25.87 -12.39 -5.79
C ARG A 576 24.84 -13.13 -4.92
N LEU A 577 24.74 -12.83 -3.62
CA LEU A 577 23.69 -13.43 -2.78
C LEU A 577 22.31 -12.82 -3.05
N PHE A 578 22.22 -11.58 -3.53
CA PHE A 578 20.95 -10.97 -3.94
C PHE A 578 20.56 -11.37 -5.38
N LEU A 579 21.53 -11.46 -6.29
CA LEU A 579 21.32 -12.08 -7.61
C LEU A 579 21.07 -13.59 -7.51
N SER A 580 21.45 -14.23 -6.39
CA SER A 580 21.06 -15.61 -6.11
C SER A 580 19.59 -15.77 -5.76
N GLU A 581 18.78 -14.73 -5.62
CA GLU A 581 17.32 -14.91 -5.59
C GLU A 581 16.82 -15.38 -6.95
N ASP A 582 17.30 -14.74 -8.03
CA ASP A 582 17.05 -15.15 -9.41
C ASP A 582 17.80 -16.43 -9.79
N GLU A 583 19.03 -16.65 -9.31
CA GLU A 583 19.71 -17.94 -9.54
C GLU A 583 19.15 -19.08 -8.69
N VAL A 584 18.65 -18.84 -7.47
CA VAL A 584 17.94 -19.86 -6.67
C VAL A 584 16.58 -20.12 -7.31
N MET A 585 15.89 -19.12 -7.85
CA MET A 585 14.70 -19.31 -8.68
C MET A 585 15.04 -20.16 -9.92
N LYS A 586 16.05 -19.79 -10.72
CA LYS A 586 16.52 -20.55 -11.89
C LYS A 586 17.15 -21.90 -11.55
N TRP A 587 17.66 -22.10 -10.33
CA TRP A 587 18.21 -23.35 -9.84
C TRP A 587 17.11 -24.25 -9.31
N THR A 588 16.08 -23.70 -8.66
CA THR A 588 14.89 -24.44 -8.22
C THR A 588 13.94 -24.76 -9.35
N GLU A 589 13.86 -23.95 -10.41
CA GLU A 589 13.04 -24.14 -11.61
C GLU A 589 13.26 -25.50 -12.33
N PRO A 590 14.50 -25.97 -12.56
CA PRO A 590 14.78 -27.30 -13.10
C PRO A 590 14.56 -28.43 -12.09
N PHE A 591 14.37 -28.16 -10.78
CA PHE A 591 13.85 -29.15 -9.81
C PHE A 591 12.34 -29.08 -9.67
N PHE A 592 11.76 -27.91 -9.92
CA PHE A 592 10.33 -27.64 -9.86
C PHE A 592 9.60 -28.38 -10.98
N THR A 593 10.16 -28.39 -12.19
CA THR A 593 9.56 -29.10 -13.33
C THR A 593 9.55 -30.64 -13.13
N PRO A 594 10.65 -31.30 -12.71
CA PRO A 594 10.64 -32.71 -12.32
C PRO A 594 9.80 -32.99 -11.08
N PHE A 595 9.74 -32.09 -10.09
CA PHE A 595 8.89 -32.25 -8.92
C PHE A 595 7.41 -32.16 -9.28
N CYS A 596 7.02 -31.22 -10.15
CA CYS A 596 5.68 -31.13 -10.71
C CYS A 596 5.37 -32.37 -11.56
N LYS A 597 6.31 -32.82 -12.41
CA LYS A 597 6.16 -34.06 -13.20
C LYS A 597 6.07 -35.29 -12.32
N PHE A 598 6.81 -35.34 -11.22
CA PHE A 598 6.75 -36.38 -10.19
C PHE A 598 5.38 -36.38 -9.52
N LEU A 599 4.87 -35.22 -9.08
CA LEU A 599 3.54 -35.10 -8.49
C LEU A 599 2.45 -35.49 -9.50
N THR A 600 2.53 -35.05 -10.75
CA THR A 600 1.58 -35.44 -11.80
C THR A 600 1.63 -36.93 -12.10
N GLN A 601 2.83 -37.52 -12.24
CA GLN A 601 3.00 -38.97 -12.41
C GLN A 601 2.52 -39.76 -11.20
N HIS A 602 2.71 -39.24 -9.98
CA HIS A 602 2.19 -39.85 -8.77
C HIS A 602 0.66 -39.75 -8.73
N ALA A 603 0.07 -38.62 -9.14
CA ALA A 603 -1.38 -38.45 -9.25
C ALA A 603 -2.01 -39.37 -10.32
N MET A 604 -1.28 -39.74 -11.37
CA MET A 604 -1.76 -40.63 -12.43
C MET A 604 -1.63 -42.13 -12.11
N LYS A 605 -0.99 -42.50 -10.99
CA LYS A 605 -0.98 -43.90 -10.54
C LYS A 605 -2.34 -44.30 -9.95
N ASP A 606 -2.80 -45.50 -10.27
CA ASP A 606 -4.12 -45.99 -9.84
C ASP A 606 -4.24 -46.11 -8.31
N ASP A 607 -3.15 -46.47 -7.63
CA ASP A 607 -3.09 -46.62 -6.16
C ASP A 607 -3.02 -45.30 -5.36
N THR A 608 -2.95 -44.15 -6.03
CA THR A 608 -2.83 -42.86 -5.34
C THR A 608 -4.18 -42.44 -4.77
N SER A 609 -4.23 -42.17 -3.46
CA SER A 609 -5.49 -41.86 -2.79
C SER A 609 -6.18 -40.65 -3.41
N PHE A 610 -7.52 -40.70 -3.44
CA PHE A 610 -8.36 -39.67 -4.04
C PHE A 610 -8.09 -38.26 -3.46
N PHE A 611 -7.70 -38.18 -2.18
CA PHE A 611 -7.28 -36.95 -1.52
C PHE A 611 -6.01 -36.35 -2.15
N VAL A 612 -5.01 -37.18 -2.45
CA VAL A 612 -3.74 -36.75 -3.06
C VAL A 612 -3.96 -36.37 -4.53
N LYS A 613 -4.80 -37.11 -5.26
CA LYS A 613 -5.22 -36.76 -6.62
C LYS A 613 -5.91 -35.39 -6.66
N ASN A 614 -6.84 -35.13 -5.73
CA ASN A 614 -7.52 -33.84 -5.62
C ASN A 614 -6.57 -32.70 -5.23
N LEU A 615 -5.67 -32.90 -4.27
CA LEU A 615 -4.71 -31.87 -3.85
C LEU A 615 -3.82 -31.43 -5.03
N ILE A 616 -3.39 -32.39 -5.85
CA ILE A 616 -2.58 -32.13 -7.04
C ILE A 616 -3.41 -31.47 -8.15
N PHE A 617 -4.66 -31.89 -8.34
CA PHE A 617 -5.60 -31.27 -9.29
C PHE A 617 -5.91 -29.81 -8.93
N PHE A 618 -6.17 -29.51 -7.65
CA PHE A 618 -6.40 -28.14 -7.15
C PHE A 618 -5.16 -27.24 -7.24
N TYR A 619 -3.96 -27.82 -7.17
CA TYR A 619 -2.71 -27.07 -7.26
C TYR A 619 -2.37 -26.65 -8.70
N PHE A 620 -2.73 -27.46 -9.70
CA PHE A 620 -2.36 -27.22 -11.11
C PHE A 620 -3.47 -26.65 -11.99
N TYR A 621 -4.76 -26.84 -11.65
CA TYR A 621 -5.88 -26.57 -12.58
C TYR A 621 -6.96 -25.62 -12.07
N TYR A 622 -6.73 -24.87 -10.99
CA TYR A 622 -7.69 -23.88 -10.49
C TYR A 622 -7.39 -22.46 -10.99
N GLU A 623 -7.46 -22.26 -12.31
CA GLU A 623 -7.77 -20.95 -12.89
C GLU A 623 -9.23 -20.99 -13.38
N ASP A 624 -10.10 -20.29 -12.65
CA ASP A 624 -11.43 -19.78 -13.00
C ASP A 624 -12.41 -20.69 -13.81
N PRO A 625 -13.53 -21.17 -13.23
CA PRO A 625 -14.57 -21.87 -13.98
C PRO A 625 -15.49 -20.86 -14.69
N ASN A 626 -15.02 -20.28 -15.80
CA ASN A 626 -15.88 -19.66 -16.81
C ASN A 626 -15.93 -20.54 -18.06
N GLU A 627 -17.08 -20.59 -18.74
CA GLU A 627 -17.30 -21.34 -20.01
C GLU A 627 -16.28 -21.01 -21.11
N ASP A 628 -15.60 -19.86 -21.02
CA ASP A 628 -14.51 -19.44 -21.90
C ASP A 628 -13.21 -20.26 -21.72
N SER A 629 -13.01 -20.95 -20.60
CA SER A 629 -11.75 -21.66 -20.30
C SER A 629 -11.57 -22.90 -21.18
N VAL A 630 -12.66 -23.56 -21.59
CA VAL A 630 -12.62 -24.74 -22.48
C VAL A 630 -12.20 -24.31 -23.89
N GLN A 631 -12.77 -23.22 -24.42
CA GLN A 631 -12.36 -22.69 -25.73
C GLN A 631 -10.96 -22.08 -25.72
N LYS A 632 -10.52 -21.48 -24.60
CA LYS A 632 -9.13 -21.02 -24.43
C LYS A 632 -8.16 -22.19 -24.37
N THR A 633 -8.51 -23.28 -23.68
CA THR A 633 -7.65 -24.48 -23.58
C THR A 633 -7.49 -25.14 -24.95
N GLU A 634 -8.57 -25.23 -25.74
CA GLU A 634 -8.50 -25.76 -27.11
C GLU A 634 -7.73 -24.84 -28.06
N ARG A 635 -7.91 -23.51 -27.98
CA ARG A 635 -7.12 -22.54 -28.76
C ARG A 635 -5.66 -22.56 -28.39
N TYR A 636 -5.33 -22.66 -27.10
CA TYR A 636 -3.95 -22.73 -26.64
C TYR A 636 -3.29 -24.04 -27.06
N ALA A 637 -4.00 -25.17 -26.97
CA ALA A 637 -3.53 -26.46 -27.48
C ALA A 637 -3.37 -26.50 -29.01
N ALA A 638 -4.15 -25.71 -29.76
CA ALA A 638 -3.97 -25.55 -31.20
C ALA A 638 -2.74 -24.70 -31.54
N VAL A 639 -2.55 -23.56 -30.86
CA VAL A 639 -1.39 -22.68 -31.04
C VAL A 639 -0.09 -23.38 -30.66
N MET A 640 -0.08 -24.14 -29.56
CA MET A 640 1.11 -24.91 -29.14
C MET A 640 1.47 -26.01 -30.14
N ARG A 641 0.48 -26.67 -30.76
CA ARG A 641 0.73 -27.64 -31.84
C ARG A 641 1.30 -26.99 -33.10
N GLU A 642 0.83 -25.79 -33.45
CA GLU A 642 1.35 -25.02 -34.58
C GLU A 642 2.78 -24.52 -34.34
N LEU A 643 3.09 -24.09 -33.11
CA LEU A 643 4.44 -23.67 -32.74
C LEU A 643 5.42 -24.85 -32.74
N GLN A 644 5.02 -26.01 -32.21
CA GLN A 644 5.84 -27.23 -32.27
C GLN A 644 6.12 -27.65 -33.72
N PHE A 645 5.12 -27.62 -34.59
CA PHE A 645 5.31 -27.93 -36.01
C PHE A 645 6.27 -26.95 -36.70
N ARG A 646 6.19 -25.65 -36.37
CA ARG A 646 7.12 -24.64 -36.89
C ARG A 646 8.54 -24.84 -36.39
N GLU A 647 8.71 -25.21 -35.13
CA GLU A 647 10.02 -25.45 -34.51
C GLU A 647 10.70 -26.69 -35.13
N GLU A 648 9.96 -27.78 -35.30
CA GLU A 648 10.44 -28.99 -35.99
C GLU A 648 10.84 -28.70 -37.44
N ALA A 649 10.04 -27.91 -38.17
CA ALA A 649 10.36 -27.51 -39.54
C ALA A 649 11.62 -26.61 -39.61
N LEU A 650 11.81 -25.74 -38.62
CA LEU A 650 12.99 -24.88 -38.52
C LEU A 650 14.25 -25.69 -38.20
N GLU A 651 14.16 -26.66 -37.29
CA GLU A 651 15.26 -27.58 -36.95
C GLU A 651 15.66 -28.43 -38.16
N GLU A 652 14.70 -28.91 -38.94
CA GLU A 652 14.97 -29.70 -40.14
C GLU A 652 15.65 -28.83 -41.21
N HIS A 653 15.23 -27.58 -41.38
CA HIS A 653 15.89 -26.62 -42.28
C HIS A 653 17.34 -26.36 -41.84
N LEU A 654 17.57 -26.11 -40.55
CA LEU A 654 18.91 -25.87 -40.00
C LEU A 654 19.81 -27.09 -40.18
N ARG A 655 19.30 -28.32 -39.99
CA ARG A 655 20.06 -29.55 -40.24
C ARG A 655 20.45 -29.68 -41.72
N ARG A 656 19.56 -29.34 -42.65
CA ARG A 656 19.85 -29.38 -44.09
C ARG A 656 20.93 -28.36 -44.48
N GLU A 657 20.86 -27.15 -43.95
CA GLU A 657 21.91 -26.14 -44.18
C GLU A 657 23.26 -26.57 -43.60
N GLN A 658 23.28 -27.11 -42.39
CA GLN A 658 24.52 -27.62 -41.77
C GLN A 658 25.11 -28.78 -42.57
N SER A 659 24.29 -29.71 -43.09
CA SER A 659 24.79 -30.78 -43.95
C SER A 659 25.36 -30.25 -45.27
N ALA A 660 24.73 -29.23 -45.87
CA ALA A 660 25.20 -28.63 -47.12
C ALA A 660 26.54 -27.90 -46.94
N ILE A 661 26.72 -27.18 -45.82
CA ILE A 661 27.98 -26.52 -45.48
C ILE A 661 29.09 -27.56 -45.27
N LEU A 662 28.78 -28.67 -44.59
CA LEU A 662 29.74 -29.74 -44.34
C LEU A 662 30.20 -30.40 -45.65
N GLU A 663 29.27 -30.69 -46.57
CA GLU A 663 29.60 -31.24 -47.89
C GLU A 663 30.46 -30.27 -48.71
N GLN A 664 30.15 -28.97 -48.68
CA GLN A 664 30.93 -27.96 -49.39
C GLN A 664 32.34 -27.81 -48.81
N SER A 665 32.51 -27.94 -47.49
CA SER A 665 33.82 -27.95 -46.83
C SER A 665 34.64 -29.17 -47.27
N LYS A 666 34.02 -30.35 -47.28
CA LYS A 666 34.68 -31.60 -47.69
C LYS A 666 35.14 -31.56 -49.14
N ALA A 667 34.30 -31.04 -50.04
CA ALA A 667 34.66 -30.86 -51.45
C ALA A 667 35.85 -29.89 -51.63
N ARG A 668 35.94 -28.84 -50.79
CA ARG A 668 37.09 -27.92 -50.79
C ARG A 668 38.37 -28.60 -50.30
N GLU A 669 38.31 -29.39 -49.24
CA GLU A 669 39.46 -30.17 -48.77
C GLU A 669 39.97 -31.13 -49.83
N GLU A 670 39.07 -31.89 -50.47
CA GLU A 670 39.43 -32.81 -51.56
C GLU A 670 40.07 -32.09 -52.75
N ALA A 671 39.56 -30.91 -53.12
CA ALA A 671 40.15 -30.08 -54.18
C ALA A 671 41.54 -29.54 -53.82
N VAL A 672 41.75 -29.16 -52.55
CA VAL A 672 43.06 -28.72 -52.05
C VAL A 672 44.04 -29.90 -52.04
N GLU A 673 43.63 -31.07 -51.57
CA GLU A 673 44.45 -32.28 -51.61
C GLU A 673 44.84 -32.67 -53.03
N ALA A 674 43.88 -32.65 -53.98
CA ALA A 674 44.15 -32.94 -55.38
C ALA A 674 45.19 -31.98 -55.97
N ARG A 675 45.09 -30.68 -55.62
CA ARG A 675 46.04 -29.65 -56.07
C ARG A 675 47.42 -29.83 -55.45
N ILE A 676 47.50 -30.23 -54.18
CA ILE A 676 48.76 -30.58 -53.52
C ILE A 676 49.39 -31.80 -54.20
N ARG A 677 48.63 -32.86 -54.48
CA ARG A 677 49.15 -34.05 -55.19
C ARG A 677 49.70 -33.69 -56.57
N HIS A 678 49.01 -32.85 -57.34
CA HIS A 678 49.48 -32.38 -58.64
C HIS A 678 50.81 -31.62 -58.55
N LEU A 679 50.96 -30.74 -57.56
CA LEU A 679 52.22 -30.01 -57.33
C LEU A 679 53.38 -30.92 -56.93
N TYR A 680 53.10 -32.02 -56.22
CA TYR A 680 54.12 -33.02 -55.86
C TYR A 680 54.50 -33.95 -57.02
N THR A 681 53.61 -34.20 -57.98
CA THR A 681 53.94 -34.98 -59.19
C THR A 681 54.73 -34.17 -60.23
N ASP A 682 54.55 -32.85 -60.30
CA ASP A 682 55.34 -31.98 -61.20
C ASP A 682 56.76 -31.67 -60.66
N ALA A 683 57.01 -31.96 -59.37
CA ALA A 683 58.29 -31.73 -58.70
C ALA A 683 59.23 -32.96 -58.70
N LYS A 684 58.87 -34.02 -59.43
CA LYS A 684 59.69 -35.20 -59.71
C LYS A 684 59.91 -35.31 -61.21
#